data_AF-A0A2V8G2R0-F1
#
_entry.id   AF-A0A2V8G2R0-F1
#
_cell.length_a   1.000
_cell.length_b   1.000
_cell.length_c   1.000
_cell.angle_alpha   90.00
_cell.angle_beta   90.00
_cell.angle_gamma   90.00
#
_symmetry.space_group_name_H-M   'P 1'
#
loop_
_entity.id
_entity.type
_entity.pdbx_description
1 polymer ?
#
loop_
_entity_poly.entity_id
_entity_poly.type
_entity_poly.pdbx_seq_one_letter_code
_entity_poly.pdbx_strand_id
1 'polypeptide(L)'
;MAFYAGSHAAARPRIPPRGSPAGSKPRRHFDGRVLAARVRVGSERDRHDRVDRQTPVHRDRRPAAECSPILLRFSRAARTGGIPVRPGTSRPRRLRAVAQRRHAGAGPDGSRCDRSSSRTGISLDEHGPPAVGGAARKDYAALDPNARQGLLLTFGAVGLVLLVACVNVTSLLLARAIARKREYVLRAALGATRARLVRQLLIETLLLFVAGGALGLAIAMWSVESLRAFAVAGGYVPERVAIAVDARVFAFSLIVSIVCGTIFGIGPALQASSVDLNEGLRDSGHAHSSGSGRARARRALIVSELVLSLLLLAGFGLLMRSYRHVQANASDLAADRILETSAEGGRSFSSAVAFWTAMLAHARAVPGVQWAAVTSRPPVHGARQQRFSVSGHLAAAAAEPRAGDILVSADYFRAMGIPIVKGRAFTEQDNASAPPVVIISRTVARRYFPNEDPIGQRLSLDERAPMTCCSAAGPVAGVWREIVGVADDVRQANLDDAPAATLYRPYSQIVEHDMYLMVRVGAGSDVGRVAADLQSRLLAAAPGAEWVDVVTFQRVIDGSGSIRLRRFVLVLLGTFAALALVLAGVGLYAVMAYFVAERRREIGIRVALGATRRMVLGHVLTEAMRLALAALVLGAIATPLLSRLIGSMLFGVTGTDALTYVAVWALLAGVALTASYVPARRAAHVDPILALREP
;
A
#
# COMPACT_ATOMS: atom_id res chain seq x y z
N MET A 1 -7.69 -21.58 -33.32
CA MET A 1 -8.28 -22.36 -34.43
C MET A 1 -8.84 -23.66 -33.88
N ALA A 2 -10.16 -23.83 -33.97
CA ALA A 2 -10.90 -25.10 -33.88
C ALA A 2 -12.35 -24.84 -34.35
N PHE A 3 -13.02 -25.84 -34.95
CA PHE A 3 -14.35 -25.72 -35.56
C PHE A 3 -15.46 -25.54 -34.49
N TYR A 4 -16.62 -24.87 -34.66
CA TYR A 4 -17.45 -24.40 -35.78
C TYR A 4 -18.60 -25.35 -36.25
N ALA A 5 -19.75 -25.24 -35.56
CA ALA A 5 -21.15 -25.55 -35.96
C ALA A 5 -22.08 -25.00 -34.84
N GLY A 6 -23.33 -24.57 -35.00
CA GLY A 6 -24.32 -24.68 -36.10
C GLY A 6 -25.43 -25.69 -35.75
N SER A 7 -26.75 -25.41 -35.78
CA SER A 7 -27.50 -24.16 -36.06
C SER A 7 -29.02 -24.33 -35.73
N HIS A 8 -29.78 -23.23 -35.63
CA HIS A 8 -31.27 -23.13 -35.70
C HIS A 8 -32.12 -23.93 -34.64
N ALA A 9 -33.43 -23.70 -34.42
CA ALA A 9 -34.42 -22.73 -34.97
C ALA A 9 -35.34 -22.17 -33.84
N ALA A 10 -36.34 -21.34 -34.18
CA ALA A 10 -37.24 -20.68 -33.21
C ALA A 10 -38.74 -20.91 -33.46
N ALA A 11 -39.57 -20.77 -32.43
CA ALA A 11 -41.03 -20.63 -32.51
C ALA A 11 -41.61 -19.79 -31.35
N ARG A 12 -42.71 -19.06 -31.60
CA ARG A 12 -43.54 -18.29 -30.65
C ARG A 12 -45.03 -18.68 -30.89
N PRO A 13 -46.06 -17.94 -30.40
CA PRO A 13 -46.59 -17.91 -29.03
C PRO A 13 -48.10 -18.24 -28.98
N ARG A 14 -48.75 -18.16 -27.82
CA ARG A 14 -50.23 -17.96 -27.69
C ARG A 14 -50.60 -17.24 -26.39
N ILE A 15 -51.76 -16.58 -26.35
CA ILE A 15 -52.24 -15.69 -25.26
C ILE A 15 -53.78 -15.94 -25.01
N PRO A 16 -54.56 -15.11 -24.25
CA PRO A 16 -55.30 -15.49 -23.04
C PRO A 16 -56.83 -15.72 -23.25
N PRO A 17 -57.67 -15.74 -22.19
CA PRO A 17 -58.41 -14.49 -21.88
C PRO A 17 -58.76 -14.16 -20.40
N ARG A 18 -58.71 -12.84 -20.10
CA ARG A 18 -59.56 -11.96 -19.24
C ARG A 18 -60.33 -12.46 -17.98
N GLY A 19 -60.29 -11.61 -16.92
CA GLY A 19 -61.32 -11.48 -15.88
C GLY A 19 -61.12 -10.23 -14.97
N SER A 20 -62.14 -9.37 -14.81
CA SER A 20 -62.21 -8.09 -14.03
C SER A 20 -63.67 -7.56 -14.07
N PRO A 21 -64.13 -6.45 -13.42
CA PRO A 21 -63.45 -5.40 -12.61
C PRO A 21 -64.22 -4.87 -11.34
N ALA A 22 -63.71 -3.75 -10.78
CA ALA A 22 -64.45 -2.57 -10.23
C ALA A 22 -64.78 -2.38 -8.73
N GLY A 23 -64.78 -1.09 -8.33
CA GLY A 23 -65.31 -0.51 -7.07
C GLY A 23 -64.29 -0.24 -5.94
N SER A 24 -64.30 0.84 -5.15
CA SER A 24 -64.44 2.31 -5.32
C SER A 24 -64.51 2.95 -3.90
N LYS A 25 -64.05 4.20 -3.72
CA LYS A 25 -63.97 4.99 -2.43
C LYS A 25 -65.38 5.43 -1.92
N PRO A 26 -65.63 6.19 -0.78
CA PRO A 26 -64.72 7.05 0.03
C PRO A 26 -64.99 7.38 1.56
N ARG A 27 -63.97 7.98 2.24
CA ARG A 27 -63.94 9.12 3.24
C ARG A 27 -64.73 9.13 4.60
N ARG A 28 -64.22 9.99 5.52
CA ARG A 28 -64.73 10.52 6.84
C ARG A 28 -64.37 9.67 8.09
N HIS A 29 -64.19 10.19 9.33
CA HIS A 29 -64.08 11.56 9.92
C HIS A 29 -63.52 11.53 11.38
N PHE A 30 -62.83 12.61 11.85
CA PHE A 30 -62.66 13.10 13.27
C PHE A 30 -62.12 12.13 14.37
N ASP A 31 -61.55 12.51 15.52
CA ASP A 31 -61.05 13.79 16.12
C ASP A 31 -59.65 13.49 16.81
N GLY A 32 -59.14 14.00 17.94
CA GLY A 32 -59.56 15.05 18.90
C GLY A 32 -58.77 15.10 20.23
N ARG A 33 -58.35 16.31 20.68
CA ARG A 33 -57.75 16.69 22.00
C ARG A 33 -56.37 16.05 22.32
N VAL A 34 -55.33 16.68 22.90
CA VAL A 34 -55.07 17.91 23.70
C VAL A 34 -55.13 17.77 25.24
N LEU A 35 -53.95 17.54 25.85
CA LEU A 35 -53.47 18.04 27.15
C LEU A 35 -51.94 17.75 27.20
N ALA A 36 -50.94 18.59 27.50
CA ALA A 36 -50.78 19.89 28.17
C ALA A 36 -50.28 19.81 29.64
N ALA A 37 -48.96 19.99 29.84
CA ALA A 37 -48.33 20.30 31.12
C ALA A 37 -47.03 21.14 30.92
N ARG A 38 -46.76 22.11 31.81
CA ARG A 38 -45.58 23.01 31.82
C ARG A 38 -44.99 23.11 33.24
N VAL A 39 -43.67 23.22 33.37
CA VAL A 39 -42.91 24.12 34.29
C VAL A 39 -41.52 24.34 33.62
N ARG A 40 -41.09 25.53 33.16
CA ARG A 40 -40.55 26.77 33.80
C ARG A 40 -39.19 26.59 34.52
N VAL A 41 -38.09 27.17 34.00
CA VAL A 41 -37.46 28.51 34.34
C VAL A 41 -36.76 28.51 35.72
N GLY A 42 -35.58 29.11 35.95
CA GLY A 42 -34.71 30.01 35.13
C GLY A 42 -33.20 29.71 35.35
N SER A 43 -32.18 30.41 34.83
CA SER A 43 -31.96 31.73 34.18
C SER A 43 -31.35 32.85 35.06
N GLU A 44 -30.02 32.90 35.16
CA GLU A 44 -29.14 34.09 35.44
C GLU A 44 -27.66 33.62 35.28
N ARG A 45 -26.63 34.35 34.81
CA ARG A 45 -26.20 35.78 34.84
C ARG A 45 -25.77 36.27 36.25
N ASP A 46 -24.72 37.08 36.42
CA ASP A 46 -23.84 37.77 35.46
C ASP A 46 -22.40 38.02 36.02
N ARG A 47 -21.45 38.31 35.12
CA ARG A 47 -20.26 39.22 35.25
C ARG A 47 -19.27 39.24 36.45
N HIS A 48 -17.99 39.33 36.05
CA HIS A 48 -16.92 40.23 36.57
C HIS A 48 -16.33 39.92 37.98
N ASP A 49 -15.12 40.37 38.36
CA ASP A 49 -14.10 41.19 37.68
C ASP A 49 -12.64 40.80 38.10
N ARG A 50 -11.63 41.49 37.51
CA ARG A 50 -10.32 41.99 38.07
C ARG A 50 -9.70 41.43 39.38
N VAL A 51 -8.38 41.51 39.64
CA VAL A 51 -7.08 41.71 38.91
C VAL A 51 -5.95 41.67 39.98
N ASP A 52 -4.65 41.55 39.59
CA ASP A 52 -3.46 41.75 40.46
C ASP A 52 -3.27 40.70 41.61
N ARG A 53 -2.10 40.45 42.25
CA ARG A 53 -0.67 40.73 41.96
C ARG A 53 0.28 39.80 42.77
N GLN A 54 1.57 39.84 42.38
CA GLN A 54 2.78 39.73 43.23
C GLN A 54 3.15 38.42 43.98
N THR A 55 4.31 37.89 43.57
CA THR A 55 5.35 37.15 44.34
C THR A 55 6.01 38.10 45.39
N PRO A 56 6.91 37.69 46.35
CA PRO A 56 7.98 36.66 46.16
C PRO A 56 8.63 35.96 47.41
N VAL A 57 9.71 35.16 47.14
CA VAL A 57 10.94 34.93 47.99
C VAL A 57 10.74 34.09 49.28
N HIS A 58 11.54 33.03 49.56
CA HIS A 58 12.96 33.11 49.96
C HIS A 58 13.73 31.76 49.96
N ARG A 59 15.03 31.77 49.56
CA ARG A 59 16.20 31.00 50.10
C ARG A 59 16.21 29.44 50.02
N ASP A 60 17.36 28.73 49.98
CA ASP A 60 18.78 29.12 49.93
C ASP A 60 19.69 28.07 49.22
N ARG A 61 20.93 28.49 48.91
CA ARG A 61 22.19 27.70 48.69
C ARG A 61 22.41 26.75 47.48
N ARG A 62 23.60 26.96 46.90
CA ARG A 62 24.46 26.13 46.01
C ARG A 62 25.42 25.25 46.89
N PRO A 63 26.35 24.39 46.38
CA PRO A 63 26.97 24.34 45.03
C PRO A 63 27.26 22.92 44.42
N ALA A 64 27.91 22.93 43.24
CA ALA A 64 29.03 22.06 42.74
C ALA A 64 29.12 20.55 43.08
N ALA A 65 29.71 19.68 42.25
CA ALA A 65 30.12 19.70 40.84
C ALA A 65 30.52 18.25 40.41
N GLU A 66 31.06 18.08 39.19
CA GLU A 66 31.80 16.91 38.69
C GLU A 66 31.08 15.55 38.54
N CYS A 67 31.21 14.95 37.34
CA CYS A 67 31.57 13.54 37.19
C CYS A 67 32.02 13.24 35.75
N SER A 68 33.23 12.70 35.57
CA SER A 68 33.76 12.21 34.29
C SER A 68 33.72 10.67 34.24
N PRO A 69 33.71 10.03 33.05
CA PRO A 69 33.48 8.59 32.92
C PRO A 69 34.71 7.73 33.24
N ILE A 70 34.46 6.52 33.76
CA ILE A 70 35.48 5.51 34.08
C ILE A 70 35.59 4.46 32.97
N LEU A 71 36.82 4.02 32.69
CA LEU A 71 37.19 2.98 31.72
C LEU A 71 37.79 1.75 32.42
N LEU A 72 37.29 0.55 32.09
CA LEU A 72 38.01 -0.73 32.18
C LEU A 72 37.65 -1.52 30.90
N ARG A 73 38.53 -1.74 29.91
CA ARG A 73 39.81 -2.48 29.87
C ARG A 73 39.73 -3.92 30.38
N PHE A 74 39.85 -4.85 29.43
CA PHE A 74 40.57 -6.11 29.59
C PHE A 74 41.44 -6.41 28.35
N SER A 75 42.50 -7.20 28.55
CA SER A 75 43.40 -7.78 27.55
C SER A 75 43.87 -9.14 28.11
N ARG A 76 44.51 -10.11 27.43
CA ARG A 76 45.43 -10.20 26.26
C ARG A 76 45.35 -11.69 25.77
N ALA A 77 46.10 -12.31 24.84
CA ALA A 77 47.15 -12.03 23.85
C ALA A 77 47.22 -13.23 22.86
N ALA A 78 48.12 -13.18 21.84
CA ALA A 78 48.74 -14.34 21.14
C ALA A 78 47.82 -15.17 20.19
N ARG A 79 48.27 -15.84 19.11
CA ARG A 79 49.55 -15.96 18.33
C ARG A 79 49.22 -16.77 17.04
N THR A 80 49.90 -16.76 15.87
CA THR A 80 50.95 -15.92 15.21
C THR A 80 50.90 -16.21 13.69
N GLY A 81 51.35 -15.30 12.80
CA GLY A 81 51.59 -15.62 11.38
C GLY A 81 51.83 -14.41 10.46
N GLY A 82 52.95 -14.38 9.74
CA GLY A 82 53.21 -13.46 8.60
C GLY A 82 52.98 -14.16 7.24
N ILE A 83 53.29 -13.62 6.06
CA ILE A 83 54.22 -12.55 5.62
C ILE A 83 53.60 -11.80 4.39
N PRO A 84 54.05 -10.59 3.98
CA PRO A 84 53.16 -9.60 3.33
C PRO A 84 53.40 -9.31 1.83
N VAL A 85 52.48 -8.55 1.22
CA VAL A 85 52.64 -7.82 -0.06
C VAL A 85 52.24 -6.33 0.14
N ARG A 86 52.87 -5.40 -0.60
CA ARG A 86 52.73 -3.93 -0.43
C ARG A 86 51.43 -3.36 -1.05
N PRO A 87 50.84 -2.30 -0.47
CA PRO A 87 49.69 -1.58 -1.05
C PRO A 87 50.09 -0.42 -1.97
N GLY A 88 49.20 -0.09 -2.92
CA GLY A 88 49.29 1.10 -3.79
C GLY A 88 48.56 2.34 -3.22
N THR A 89 48.97 3.51 -3.71
CA THR A 89 48.41 4.85 -3.44
C THR A 89 46.95 4.99 -3.93
N SER A 90 46.13 5.97 -3.52
CA SER A 90 46.38 7.30 -2.93
C SER A 90 45.23 7.79 -2.00
N ARG A 91 45.46 8.87 -1.24
CA ARG A 91 44.44 9.54 -0.39
C ARG A 91 43.94 10.85 -1.02
N PRO A 92 42.67 11.24 -0.86
CA PRO A 92 42.21 12.60 -1.17
C PRO A 92 42.72 13.61 -0.13
N ARG A 93 43.05 14.83 -0.57
CA ARG A 93 43.53 15.93 0.29
C ARG A 93 42.36 16.62 1.00
N ARG A 94 42.54 16.92 2.30
CA ARG A 94 41.89 18.07 2.97
C ARG A 94 42.94 19.17 3.16
N LEU A 95 42.58 20.42 2.89
CA LEU A 95 43.39 21.58 3.25
C LEU A 95 42.54 22.57 4.06
N ARG A 96 43.05 22.94 5.24
CA ARG A 96 42.73 24.20 5.91
C ARG A 96 43.91 25.15 5.66
N ALA A 97 43.62 26.43 5.49
CA ALA A 97 44.60 27.52 5.57
C ALA A 97 44.02 28.62 6.49
N VAL A 98 44.88 29.42 7.11
CA VAL A 98 44.53 30.35 8.20
C VAL A 98 45.42 31.60 8.12
N ALA A 99 44.81 32.79 8.29
CA ALA A 99 45.46 34.10 8.49
C ALA A 99 46.29 34.66 7.29
N GLN A 100 46.72 35.93 7.22
CA GLN A 100 46.64 37.05 8.18
C GLN A 100 46.73 38.46 7.50
N ARG A 101 46.01 39.46 8.05
CA ARG A 101 46.22 40.95 8.06
C ARG A 101 47.13 41.66 7.01
N ARG A 102 46.65 42.80 6.46
CA ARG A 102 47.14 44.17 6.81
C ARG A 102 46.28 45.34 6.25
N HIS A 103 46.56 46.53 6.81
CA HIS A 103 45.99 47.89 6.65
C HIS A 103 46.24 48.54 5.26
N ALA A 104 45.66 49.69 4.86
CA ALA A 104 44.48 50.50 5.27
C ALA A 104 44.31 51.70 4.27
N GLY A 105 43.23 52.49 4.35
CA GLY A 105 43.14 53.80 3.65
C GLY A 105 41.77 54.50 3.73
N ALA A 106 41.79 55.78 4.16
CA ALA A 106 40.78 56.85 4.02
C ALA A 106 39.31 56.65 4.50
N GLY A 107 38.82 57.71 5.16
CA GLY A 107 37.42 58.14 5.22
C GLY A 107 37.45 59.68 5.06
N PRO A 108 36.56 60.48 5.69
CA PRO A 108 35.32 60.14 6.38
C PRO A 108 34.12 60.93 5.81
N ASP A 109 32.90 60.70 6.33
CA ASP A 109 32.00 61.83 6.64
C ASP A 109 31.00 61.52 7.76
N GLY A 110 30.49 62.56 8.41
CA GLY A 110 29.47 62.50 9.47
C GLY A 110 28.16 63.20 9.05
N SER A 111 27.11 63.27 9.88
CA SER A 111 27.03 62.90 11.30
C SER A 111 25.55 62.74 11.75
N ARG A 112 25.37 62.36 13.03
CA ARG A 112 24.20 62.60 13.91
C ARG A 112 22.84 63.00 13.28
N CYS A 113 21.79 62.27 13.70
CA CYS A 113 20.79 62.91 14.57
C CYS A 113 20.04 61.90 15.46
N ASP A 114 19.26 62.42 16.40
CA ASP A 114 18.76 61.72 17.59
C ASP A 114 17.33 61.18 17.45
N ARG A 115 16.89 60.31 18.38
CA ARG A 115 15.52 59.77 18.45
C ARG A 115 14.68 60.49 19.50
N SER A 116 13.68 61.27 19.09
CA SER A 116 12.40 61.33 19.82
C SER A 116 11.28 61.99 19.02
N SER A 117 10.19 61.26 18.74
CA SER A 117 8.80 61.74 18.84
C SER A 117 7.76 60.68 18.44
N SER A 118 6.57 60.86 19.01
CA SER A 118 5.24 60.30 18.69
C SER A 118 5.02 59.31 17.52
N ARG A 119 4.58 58.11 17.91
CA ARG A 119 3.33 57.40 17.50
C ARG A 119 2.70 57.64 16.11
N THR A 120 2.29 56.49 15.54
CA THR A 120 1.43 56.19 14.36
C THR A 120 2.19 56.00 13.04
N GLY A 121 1.91 54.96 12.24
CA GLY A 121 1.04 53.79 12.43
C GLY A 121 0.98 52.98 11.11
N ILE A 122 0.63 51.69 11.18
CA ILE A 122 0.64 50.73 10.03
C ILE A 122 2.06 50.41 9.53
N SER A 123 2.61 49.27 9.94
CA SER A 123 3.84 48.70 9.40
C SER A 123 3.55 47.84 8.17
N LEU A 124 4.19 48.16 7.04
CA LEU A 124 4.35 47.25 5.91
C LEU A 124 5.62 46.43 6.14
N ASP A 125 5.48 45.11 6.35
CA ASP A 125 6.64 44.24 6.59
C ASP A 125 7.38 43.92 5.28
N GLU A 126 8.41 44.72 4.98
CA GLU A 126 9.37 44.46 3.88
C GLU A 126 10.08 43.10 4.08
N HIS A 127 9.55 42.07 3.41
CA HIS A 127 10.24 40.79 3.29
C HIS A 127 11.21 40.84 2.11
N GLY A 128 12.49 41.01 2.41
CA GLY A 128 13.57 40.88 1.43
C GLY A 128 13.58 39.50 0.74
N PRO A 129 14.14 39.40 -0.48
CA PRO A 129 14.02 38.20 -1.31
C PRO A 129 14.68 36.99 -0.63
N PRO A 130 13.95 35.86 -0.47
CA PRO A 130 14.52 34.66 0.13
C PRO A 130 15.57 34.04 -0.79
N ALA A 131 16.75 33.72 -0.24
CA ALA A 131 17.84 33.11 -0.99
C ALA A 131 17.42 31.77 -1.61
N VAL A 132 17.95 31.47 -2.80
CA VAL A 132 17.71 30.21 -3.53
C VAL A 132 18.39 29.06 -2.79
N GLY A 133 17.65 28.48 -1.85
CA GLY A 133 18.08 27.39 -0.96
C GLY A 133 16.90 26.63 -0.35
N GLY A 134 15.75 26.67 -1.03
CA GLY A 134 14.48 26.11 -0.57
C GLY A 134 14.43 24.59 -0.57
N ALA A 135 15.19 23.94 0.31
CA ALA A 135 15.02 22.53 0.63
C ALA A 135 13.58 22.33 1.15
N ALA A 136 12.70 21.84 0.28
CA ALA A 136 11.26 21.78 0.54
C ALA A 136 10.98 20.99 1.83
N ARG A 137 10.56 21.70 2.87
CA ARG A 137 10.05 21.13 4.13
C ARG A 137 8.70 20.48 3.85
N LYS A 138 8.74 19.31 3.22
CA LYS A 138 7.58 18.45 2.98
C LYS A 138 7.07 17.98 4.33
N ASP A 139 6.05 18.65 4.85
CA ASP A 139 5.37 18.22 6.06
C ASP A 139 4.68 16.88 5.80
N TYR A 140 5.26 15.80 6.33
CA TYR A 140 4.81 14.41 6.15
C TYR A 140 3.44 14.09 6.79
N ALA A 141 2.69 15.11 7.22
CA ALA A 141 1.30 15.00 7.66
C ALA A 141 0.35 14.57 6.53
N ALA A 142 0.70 14.89 5.27
CA ALA A 142 0.02 14.38 4.08
C ALA A 142 0.74 13.13 3.52
N LEU A 143 0.63 12.01 4.24
CA LEU A 143 0.73 10.69 3.60
C LEU A 143 -0.30 10.62 2.48
N ASP A 144 0.11 10.17 1.29
CA ASP A 144 -0.81 9.82 0.20
C ASP A 144 -1.95 8.94 0.77
N PRO A 145 -3.23 9.26 0.52
CA PRO A 145 -4.36 8.44 0.96
C PRO A 145 -4.18 6.94 0.63
N ASN A 146 -3.55 6.62 -0.50
CA ASN A 146 -3.25 5.27 -0.94
C ASN A 146 -2.18 4.60 -0.06
N ALA A 147 -1.15 5.35 0.39
CA ALA A 147 -0.15 4.85 1.33
C ALA A 147 -0.74 4.54 2.71
N ARG A 148 -1.64 5.39 3.21
CA ARG A 148 -2.37 5.13 4.46
C ARG A 148 -3.25 3.88 4.34
N GLN A 149 -3.99 3.72 3.24
CA GLN A 149 -4.80 2.52 3.00
C GLN A 149 -3.92 1.26 2.89
N GLY A 150 -2.81 1.31 2.16
CA GLY A 150 -1.87 0.19 2.02
C GLY A 150 -1.31 -0.30 3.35
N LEU A 151 -0.96 0.63 4.24
CA LEU A 151 -0.46 0.30 5.58
C LEU A 151 -1.55 -0.27 6.51
N LEU A 152 -2.78 0.24 6.42
CA LEU A 152 -3.93 -0.33 7.15
C LEU A 152 -4.27 -1.75 6.67
N LEU A 153 -4.14 -2.02 5.38
CA LEU A 153 -4.32 -3.36 4.82
C LEU A 153 -3.26 -4.34 5.33
N THR A 154 -1.97 -3.98 5.29
CA THR A 154 -0.92 -4.88 5.81
C THR A 154 -1.04 -5.10 7.32
N PHE A 155 -1.45 -4.08 8.08
CA PHE A 155 -1.77 -4.24 9.51
C PHE A 155 -2.94 -5.20 9.74
N GLY A 156 -4.02 -5.08 8.95
CA GLY A 156 -5.14 -6.03 8.97
C GLY A 156 -4.71 -7.46 8.64
N ALA A 157 -3.83 -7.63 7.64
CA ALA A 157 -3.28 -8.93 7.26
C ALA A 157 -2.43 -9.55 8.39
N VAL A 158 -1.57 -8.76 9.06
CA VAL A 158 -0.85 -9.20 10.26
C VAL A 158 -1.81 -9.62 11.37
N GLY A 159 -2.92 -8.90 11.56
CA GLY A 159 -3.98 -9.28 12.49
C GLY A 159 -4.60 -10.65 12.18
N LEU A 160 -4.87 -10.95 10.91
CA LEU A 160 -5.38 -12.26 10.48
C LEU A 160 -4.34 -13.38 10.70
N VAL A 161 -3.05 -13.14 10.40
CA VAL A 161 -1.95 -14.10 10.70
C VAL A 161 -1.84 -14.36 12.21
N LEU A 162 -1.94 -13.31 13.03
CA LEU A 162 -1.89 -13.42 14.49
C LEU A 162 -3.07 -14.25 15.02
N LEU A 163 -4.27 -14.07 14.47
CA LEU A 163 -5.45 -14.89 14.83
C LEU A 163 -5.24 -16.36 14.45
N VAL A 164 -4.71 -16.65 13.25
CA VAL A 164 -4.33 -18.02 12.81
C VAL A 164 -3.30 -18.65 13.77
N ALA A 165 -2.27 -17.89 14.17
CA ALA A 165 -1.28 -18.35 15.15
C ALA A 165 -1.89 -18.59 16.54
N CYS A 166 -2.80 -17.73 17.00
CA CYS A 166 -3.49 -17.89 18.27
C CYS A 166 -4.44 -19.10 18.29
N VAL A 167 -5.15 -19.36 17.20
CA VAL A 167 -5.98 -20.56 17.02
C VAL A 167 -5.13 -21.84 17.08
N ASN A 168 -3.96 -21.83 16.44
CA ASN A 168 -2.97 -22.92 16.54
C ASN A 168 -2.51 -23.17 17.99
N VAL A 169 -2.09 -22.11 18.69
CA VAL A 169 -1.64 -22.24 20.08
C VAL A 169 -2.79 -22.75 20.97
N THR A 170 -4.02 -22.28 20.75
CA THR A 170 -5.23 -22.77 21.45
C THR A 170 -5.47 -24.26 21.22
N SER A 171 -5.37 -24.74 19.98
CA SER A 171 -5.63 -26.15 19.64
C SER A 171 -4.57 -27.09 20.23
N LEU A 172 -3.30 -26.65 20.26
CA LEU A 172 -2.18 -27.36 20.90
C LEU A 172 -2.28 -27.36 22.43
N LEU A 173 -2.67 -26.23 23.04
CA LEU A 173 -2.91 -26.14 24.49
C LEU A 173 -4.07 -27.04 24.93
N LEU A 174 -5.17 -27.05 24.17
CA LEU A 174 -6.30 -27.94 24.42
C LEU A 174 -5.90 -29.42 24.31
N ALA A 175 -5.06 -29.79 23.33
CA ALA A 175 -4.52 -31.15 23.23
C ALA A 175 -3.61 -31.52 24.42
N ARG A 176 -2.73 -30.62 24.86
CA ARG A 176 -1.88 -30.81 26.05
C ARG A 176 -2.69 -30.94 27.34
N ALA A 177 -3.75 -30.14 27.49
CA ALA A 177 -4.62 -30.18 28.66
C ALA A 177 -5.35 -31.53 28.80
N ILE A 178 -5.80 -32.11 27.68
CA ILE A 178 -6.42 -33.44 27.65
C ILE A 178 -5.39 -34.53 27.99
N ALA A 179 -4.17 -34.47 27.42
CA ALA A 179 -3.10 -35.40 27.74
C ALA A 179 -2.71 -35.39 29.24
N ARG A 180 -2.84 -34.25 29.90
CA ARG A 180 -2.60 -34.07 31.35
C ARG A 180 -3.84 -34.23 32.23
N LYS A 181 -4.99 -34.71 31.71
CA LYS A 181 -6.25 -34.89 32.48
C LYS A 181 -6.02 -35.60 33.82
N ARG A 182 -5.22 -36.68 33.85
CA ARG A 182 -4.92 -37.44 35.09
C ARG A 182 -4.16 -36.61 36.14
N GLU A 183 -3.22 -35.74 35.72
CA GLU A 183 -2.48 -34.81 36.60
C GLU A 183 -3.44 -33.82 37.28
N TYR A 184 -4.38 -33.25 36.51
CA TYR A 184 -5.36 -32.29 37.03
C TYR A 184 -6.45 -32.94 37.90
N VAL A 185 -6.89 -34.16 37.56
CA VAL A 185 -7.79 -34.97 38.41
C VAL A 185 -7.15 -35.23 39.78
N LEU A 186 -5.89 -35.68 39.81
CA LEU A 186 -5.16 -35.94 41.06
C LEU A 186 -4.98 -34.66 41.89
N ARG A 187 -4.62 -33.53 41.28
CA ARG A 187 -4.53 -32.24 41.99
C ARG A 187 -5.89 -31.78 42.54
N ALA A 188 -6.99 -31.98 41.82
CA ALA A 188 -8.33 -31.65 42.28
C ALA A 188 -8.75 -32.54 43.48
N ALA A 189 -8.43 -33.83 43.44
CA ALA A 189 -8.65 -34.76 44.56
C ALA A 189 -7.81 -34.39 45.80
N LEU A 190 -6.61 -33.84 45.60
CA LEU A 190 -5.75 -33.25 46.65
C LEU A 190 -6.17 -31.82 47.05
N GLY A 191 -7.41 -31.40 46.76
CA GLY A 191 -7.98 -30.13 47.23
C GLY A 191 -7.60 -28.88 46.45
N ALA A 192 -6.96 -28.99 45.26
CA ALA A 192 -6.65 -27.82 44.45
C ALA A 192 -7.91 -27.17 43.87
N THR A 193 -8.22 -25.94 44.29
CA THR A 193 -9.38 -25.19 43.79
C THR A 193 -9.28 -24.90 42.29
N ARG A 194 -10.43 -24.86 41.58
CA ARG A 194 -10.49 -24.57 40.14
C ARG A 194 -9.75 -23.27 39.77
N ALA A 195 -9.86 -22.23 40.59
CA ALA A 195 -9.13 -20.97 40.41
C ALA A 195 -7.60 -21.13 40.47
N ARG A 196 -7.06 -22.03 41.33
CA ARG A 196 -5.63 -22.31 41.40
C ARG A 196 -5.13 -23.02 40.13
N LEU A 197 -5.91 -23.99 39.62
CA LEU A 197 -5.60 -24.69 38.36
C LEU A 197 -5.66 -23.76 37.15
N VAL A 198 -6.71 -22.94 37.04
CA VAL A 198 -6.84 -21.93 35.96
C VAL A 198 -5.70 -20.92 36.02
N ARG A 199 -5.34 -20.41 37.22
CA ARG A 199 -4.21 -19.47 37.37
C ARG A 199 -2.87 -20.09 36.97
N GLN A 200 -2.62 -21.35 37.30
CA GLN A 200 -1.41 -22.06 36.85
C GLN A 200 -1.37 -22.12 35.32
N LEU A 201 -2.44 -22.61 34.69
CA LEU A 201 -2.54 -22.73 33.23
C LEU A 201 -2.37 -21.37 32.53
N LEU A 202 -2.96 -20.30 33.08
CA LEU A 202 -2.80 -18.95 32.54
C LEU A 202 -1.37 -18.40 32.67
N ILE A 203 -0.65 -18.73 33.75
CA ILE A 203 0.78 -18.37 33.88
C ILE A 203 1.62 -19.15 32.86
N GLU A 204 1.38 -20.45 32.70
CA GLU A 204 2.08 -21.28 31.69
C GLU A 204 1.83 -20.76 30.26
N THR A 205 0.60 -20.35 29.93
CA THR A 205 0.31 -19.76 28.60
C THR A 205 0.87 -18.36 28.45
N LEU A 206 0.76 -17.50 29.46
CA LEU A 206 1.27 -16.13 29.40
C LEU A 206 2.79 -16.09 29.23
N LEU A 207 3.53 -16.97 29.91
CA LEU A 207 4.98 -17.13 29.73
C LEU A 207 5.33 -17.53 28.29
N LEU A 208 4.60 -18.47 27.69
CA LEU A 208 4.80 -18.86 26.29
C LEU A 208 4.52 -17.72 25.31
N PHE A 209 3.45 -16.95 25.51
CA PHE A 209 3.12 -15.80 24.66
C PHE A 209 4.12 -14.65 24.83
N VAL A 210 4.57 -14.32 26.05
CA VAL A 210 5.56 -13.27 26.29
C VAL A 210 6.95 -13.67 25.76
N ALA A 211 7.36 -14.93 25.93
CA ALA A 211 8.61 -15.43 25.32
C ALA A 211 8.54 -15.42 23.78
N GLY A 212 7.40 -15.81 23.20
CA GLY A 212 7.14 -15.71 21.77
C GLY A 212 7.17 -14.27 21.24
N GLY A 213 6.58 -13.33 21.99
CA GLY A 213 6.61 -11.89 21.68
C GLY A 213 8.02 -11.29 21.76
N ALA A 214 8.81 -11.68 22.77
CA ALA A 214 10.20 -11.26 22.90
C ALA A 214 11.09 -11.80 21.77
N LEU A 215 10.94 -13.08 21.40
CA LEU A 215 11.63 -13.68 20.25
C LEU A 215 11.17 -13.03 18.92
N GLY A 216 9.88 -12.78 18.77
CA GLY A 216 9.32 -12.07 17.62
C GLY A 216 9.87 -10.65 17.49
N LEU A 217 10.06 -9.94 18.60
CA LEU A 217 10.70 -8.61 18.60
C LEU A 217 12.19 -8.69 18.24
N ALA A 218 12.93 -9.69 18.73
CA ALA A 218 14.33 -9.91 18.35
C ALA A 218 14.46 -10.19 16.84
N ILE A 219 13.60 -11.04 16.30
CA ILE A 219 13.48 -11.29 14.85
C ILE A 219 13.10 -9.99 14.12
N ALA A 220 12.18 -9.19 14.65
CA ALA A 220 11.77 -7.93 14.04
C ALA A 220 12.91 -6.89 13.99
N MET A 221 13.73 -6.77 15.04
CA MET A 221 14.89 -5.86 15.03
C MET A 221 15.91 -6.27 13.94
N TRP A 222 16.25 -7.55 13.85
CA TRP A 222 17.14 -8.06 12.80
C TRP A 222 16.54 -7.94 11.39
N SER A 223 15.23 -8.19 11.26
CA SER A 223 14.50 -8.10 9.99
C SER A 223 14.35 -6.65 9.53
N VAL A 224 14.15 -5.69 10.43
CA VAL A 224 14.05 -4.26 10.08
C VAL A 224 15.37 -3.72 9.59
N GLU A 225 16.50 -4.10 10.19
CA GLU A 225 17.82 -3.67 9.70
C GLU A 225 18.17 -4.32 8.35
N SER A 226 17.87 -5.62 8.18
CA SER A 226 17.99 -6.31 6.88
C SER A 226 17.07 -5.69 5.81
N LEU A 227 15.84 -5.32 6.19
CA LEU A 227 14.87 -4.68 5.32
C LEU A 227 15.26 -3.23 5.00
N ARG A 228 15.90 -2.49 5.90
CA ARG A 228 16.48 -1.17 5.60
C ARG A 228 17.54 -1.27 4.53
N ALA A 229 18.51 -2.19 4.69
CA ALA A 229 19.55 -2.42 3.69
C ALA A 229 18.94 -2.73 2.30
N PHE A 230 17.96 -3.63 2.23
CA PHE A 230 17.27 -3.96 0.98
C PHE A 230 16.38 -2.83 0.44
N ALA A 231 15.65 -2.13 1.31
CA ALA A 231 14.72 -1.06 0.94
C ALA A 231 15.46 0.18 0.42
N VAL A 232 16.60 0.53 1.01
CA VAL A 232 17.46 1.63 0.55
C VAL A 232 18.20 1.22 -0.72
N ALA A 233 18.82 0.04 -0.78
CA ALA A 233 19.56 -0.41 -1.97
C ALA A 233 18.68 -0.56 -3.23
N GLY A 234 17.41 -0.95 -3.08
CA GLY A 234 16.43 -0.97 -4.17
C GLY A 234 15.62 0.33 -4.33
N GLY A 235 15.89 1.37 -3.54
CA GLY A 235 15.16 2.65 -3.56
C GLY A 235 13.65 2.51 -3.28
N TYR A 236 13.22 1.48 -2.56
CA TYR A 236 11.81 1.21 -2.26
C TYR A 236 11.21 2.23 -1.28
N VAL A 237 12.06 2.82 -0.44
CA VAL A 237 11.69 3.79 0.60
C VAL A 237 12.72 4.93 0.59
N PRO A 238 12.31 6.21 0.63
CA PRO A 238 13.27 7.31 0.77
C PRO A 238 14.08 7.18 2.06
N GLU A 239 15.39 7.38 1.99
CA GLU A 239 16.35 7.30 3.11
C GLU A 239 15.93 8.08 4.38
N ARG A 240 15.09 9.10 4.20
CA ARG A 240 14.55 9.97 5.27
C ARG A 240 13.41 9.33 6.08
N VAL A 241 12.87 8.18 5.68
CA VAL A 241 11.80 7.48 6.39
C VAL A 241 12.42 6.50 7.39
N ALA A 242 12.54 6.94 8.64
CA ALA A 242 13.11 6.15 9.73
C ALA A 242 12.17 5.00 10.17
N ILE A 243 12.17 3.88 9.45
CA ILE A 243 11.55 2.62 9.90
C ILE A 243 12.35 2.12 11.11
N ALA A 244 11.85 2.35 12.33
CA ALA A 244 12.54 2.01 13.57
C ALA A 244 11.63 1.20 14.50
N VAL A 245 12.24 0.26 15.24
CA VAL A 245 11.59 -0.39 16.39
C VAL A 245 11.78 0.55 17.58
N ASP A 246 10.73 1.28 17.95
CA ASP A 246 10.75 2.23 19.07
C ASP A 246 10.07 1.64 20.34
N ALA A 247 10.04 2.44 21.40
CA ALA A 247 9.37 2.06 22.65
C ALA A 247 7.85 1.84 22.49
N ARG A 248 7.21 2.42 21.46
CA ARG A 248 5.78 2.22 21.16
C ARG A 248 5.55 0.86 20.51
N VAL A 249 6.42 0.45 19.58
CA VAL A 249 6.42 -0.91 19.00
C VAL A 249 6.68 -1.95 20.10
N PHE A 250 7.63 -1.71 21.01
CA PHE A 250 7.85 -2.58 22.17
C PHE A 250 6.59 -2.71 23.04
N ALA A 251 6.01 -1.59 23.47
CA ALA A 251 4.83 -1.58 24.34
C ALA A 251 3.61 -2.24 23.66
N PHE A 252 3.38 -1.96 22.38
CA PHE A 252 2.34 -2.59 21.58
C PHE A 252 2.52 -4.11 21.50
N SER A 253 3.73 -4.60 21.16
CA SER A 253 4.02 -6.03 21.09
C SER A 253 3.83 -6.74 22.44
N LEU A 254 4.22 -6.09 23.55
CA LEU A 254 4.02 -6.61 24.90
C LEU A 254 2.52 -6.69 25.26
N ILE A 255 1.76 -5.62 25.02
CA ILE A 255 0.30 -5.57 25.27
C ILE A 255 -0.40 -6.66 24.45
N VAL A 256 -0.11 -6.76 23.14
CA VAL A 256 -0.70 -7.78 22.26
C VAL A 256 -0.36 -9.19 22.75
N SER A 257 0.89 -9.44 23.16
CA SER A 257 1.29 -10.75 23.70
C SER A 257 0.51 -11.13 24.96
N ILE A 258 0.33 -10.18 25.89
CA ILE A 258 -0.42 -10.38 27.14
C ILE A 258 -1.92 -10.60 26.84
N VAL A 259 -2.51 -9.77 25.98
CA VAL A 259 -3.93 -9.85 25.61
C VAL A 259 -4.24 -11.17 24.89
N CYS A 260 -3.41 -11.58 23.93
CA CYS A 260 -3.58 -12.86 23.24
C CYS A 260 -3.37 -14.05 24.20
N GLY A 261 -2.31 -14.06 25.01
CA GLY A 261 -2.06 -15.13 25.98
C GLY A 261 -3.16 -15.27 27.04
N THR A 262 -3.83 -14.17 27.38
CA THR A 262 -5.01 -14.17 28.26
C THR A 262 -6.23 -14.73 27.54
N ILE A 263 -6.67 -14.12 26.42
CA ILE A 263 -7.90 -14.50 25.70
C ILE A 263 -7.85 -15.96 25.25
N PHE A 264 -6.76 -16.37 24.61
CA PHE A 264 -6.61 -17.71 24.04
C PHE A 264 -6.14 -18.75 25.07
N GLY A 265 -5.65 -18.33 26.24
CA GLY A 265 -5.36 -19.20 27.38
C GLY A 265 -6.60 -19.55 28.22
N ILE A 266 -7.54 -18.61 28.40
CA ILE A 266 -8.75 -18.79 29.23
C ILE A 266 -9.60 -19.97 28.74
N GLY A 267 -9.83 -20.12 27.44
CA GLY A 267 -10.67 -21.18 26.88
C GLY A 267 -10.20 -22.60 27.27
N PRO A 268 -8.95 -22.99 26.94
CA PRO A 268 -8.36 -24.24 27.38
C PRO A 268 -8.29 -24.36 28.91
N ALA A 269 -7.94 -23.29 29.64
CA ALA A 269 -7.83 -23.33 31.10
C ALA A 269 -9.15 -23.64 31.81
N LEU A 270 -10.26 -23.03 31.36
CA LEU A 270 -11.59 -23.32 31.88
C LEU A 270 -12.01 -24.76 31.59
N GLN A 271 -11.86 -25.24 30.35
CA GLN A 271 -12.19 -26.62 29.96
C GLN A 271 -11.32 -27.68 30.67
N ALA A 272 -10.07 -27.35 31.01
CA ALA A 272 -9.20 -28.20 31.82
C ALA A 272 -9.61 -28.23 33.30
N SER A 273 -10.23 -27.16 33.81
CA SER A 273 -10.68 -27.04 35.20
C SER A 273 -12.07 -27.64 35.47
N SER A 274 -12.89 -27.81 34.43
CA SER A 274 -14.21 -28.46 34.50
C SER A 274 -14.09 -29.98 34.51
N VAL A 275 -13.19 -30.52 35.34
CA VAL A 275 -13.16 -31.95 35.68
C VAL A 275 -14.35 -32.25 36.56
N ASP A 276 -15.20 -33.17 36.11
CA ASP A 276 -16.24 -33.76 36.94
C ASP A 276 -15.73 -35.08 37.52
N LEU A 277 -15.64 -35.17 38.84
CA LEU A 277 -15.07 -36.32 39.54
C LEU A 277 -15.93 -37.58 39.34
N ASN A 278 -17.23 -37.42 39.03
CA ASN A 278 -18.14 -38.52 38.71
C ASN A 278 -17.99 -39.07 37.28
N GLU A 279 -17.44 -38.33 36.31
CA GLU A 279 -17.10 -38.91 34.99
C GLU A 279 -15.94 -39.93 35.14
N GLY A 280 -14.92 -39.59 35.94
CA GLY A 280 -13.66 -40.35 36.03
C GLY A 280 -13.77 -41.75 36.65
N LEU A 281 -14.91 -42.09 37.25
CA LEU A 281 -15.17 -43.39 37.88
C LEU A 281 -16.24 -44.22 37.14
N ARG A 282 -16.81 -43.72 36.04
CA ARG A 282 -17.89 -44.35 35.26
C ARG A 282 -17.52 -44.65 33.80
N ASP A 283 -16.23 -44.64 33.48
CA ASP A 283 -15.67 -44.59 32.12
C ASP A 283 -15.89 -45.88 31.28
N SER A 284 -16.59 -46.89 31.81
CA SER A 284 -16.83 -48.18 31.13
C SER A 284 -18.12 -48.24 30.29
N GLY A 285 -19.01 -47.25 30.34
CA GLY A 285 -20.38 -47.39 29.83
C GLY A 285 -20.89 -46.38 28.78
N HIS A 286 -20.57 -45.08 28.90
CA HIS A 286 -21.39 -44.01 28.28
C HIS A 286 -20.59 -43.03 27.39
N ALA A 287 -19.63 -43.53 26.60
CA ALA A 287 -18.64 -42.73 25.85
C ALA A 287 -19.18 -41.78 24.74
N HIS A 288 -20.50 -41.72 24.50
CA HIS A 288 -21.07 -41.07 23.32
C HIS A 288 -21.48 -39.59 23.50
N SER A 289 -21.68 -39.10 24.72
CA SER A 289 -22.21 -37.73 24.95
C SER A 289 -21.10 -36.67 25.10
N SER A 290 -20.22 -36.78 26.11
CA SER A 290 -19.31 -35.69 26.50
C SER A 290 -18.10 -35.48 25.56
N GLY A 291 -17.77 -36.44 24.70
CA GLY A 291 -16.80 -36.26 23.61
C GLY A 291 -17.28 -35.30 22.50
N SER A 292 -18.59 -35.23 22.25
CA SER A 292 -19.18 -34.54 21.10
C SER A 292 -18.89 -33.03 21.06
N GLY A 293 -18.97 -32.36 22.22
CA GLY A 293 -18.70 -30.92 22.35
C GLY A 293 -17.24 -30.56 22.12
N ARG A 294 -16.31 -31.36 22.67
CA ARG A 294 -14.85 -31.17 22.51
C ARG A 294 -14.44 -31.33 21.04
N ALA A 295 -15.00 -32.33 20.35
CA ALA A 295 -14.81 -32.52 18.91
C ALA A 295 -15.38 -31.35 18.08
N ARG A 296 -16.59 -30.85 18.41
CA ARG A 296 -17.22 -29.72 17.71
C ARG A 296 -16.42 -28.42 17.86
N ALA A 297 -15.94 -28.10 19.07
CA ALA A 297 -15.09 -26.94 19.32
C ALA A 297 -13.78 -27.01 18.50
N ARG A 298 -13.14 -28.17 18.46
CA ARG A 298 -11.90 -28.37 17.68
C ARG A 298 -12.13 -28.25 16.17
N ARG A 299 -13.21 -28.82 15.63
CA ARG A 299 -13.61 -28.62 14.23
C ARG A 299 -13.85 -27.13 13.91
N ALA A 300 -14.50 -26.39 14.81
CA ALA A 300 -14.76 -24.96 14.62
C ALA A 300 -13.46 -24.12 14.57
N LEU A 301 -12.47 -24.44 15.41
CA LEU A 301 -11.14 -23.81 15.36
C LEU A 301 -10.45 -24.01 14.00
N ILE A 302 -10.39 -25.25 13.49
CA ILE A 302 -9.79 -25.55 12.17
C ILE A 302 -10.52 -24.82 11.05
N VAL A 303 -11.85 -24.80 11.09
CA VAL A 303 -12.66 -24.15 10.06
C VAL A 303 -12.46 -22.62 10.11
N SER A 304 -12.36 -21.99 11.29
CA SER A 304 -12.05 -20.57 11.38
C SER A 304 -10.62 -20.27 10.90
N GLU A 305 -9.65 -21.12 11.21
CA GLU A 305 -8.27 -21.02 10.72
C GLU A 305 -8.18 -21.07 9.19
N LEU A 306 -8.82 -22.06 8.57
CA LEU A 306 -8.88 -22.22 7.12
C LEU A 306 -9.63 -21.04 6.45
N VAL A 307 -10.66 -20.47 7.08
CA VAL A 307 -11.34 -19.25 6.61
C VAL A 307 -10.42 -18.02 6.68
N LEU A 308 -9.68 -17.84 7.77
CA LEU A 308 -8.74 -16.72 7.92
C LEU A 308 -7.62 -16.78 6.88
N SER A 309 -7.05 -17.97 6.65
CA SER A 309 -6.05 -18.17 5.59
C SER A 309 -6.65 -18.01 4.18
N LEU A 310 -7.89 -18.44 3.94
CA LEU A 310 -8.61 -18.19 2.68
C LEU A 310 -8.77 -16.69 2.41
N LEU A 311 -9.16 -15.90 3.41
CA LEU A 311 -9.30 -14.45 3.27
C LEU A 311 -7.96 -13.77 2.94
N LEU A 312 -6.86 -14.19 3.58
CA LEU A 312 -5.51 -13.70 3.24
C LEU A 312 -5.09 -14.06 1.81
N LEU A 313 -5.29 -15.32 1.41
CA LEU A 313 -4.96 -15.79 0.05
C LEU A 313 -5.81 -15.11 -1.03
N ALA A 314 -7.10 -14.89 -0.77
CA ALA A 314 -8.00 -14.20 -1.69
C ALA A 314 -7.66 -12.71 -1.81
N GLY A 315 -7.39 -12.02 -0.70
CA GLY A 315 -6.92 -10.63 -0.72
C GLY A 315 -5.61 -10.46 -1.51
N PHE A 316 -4.65 -11.36 -1.28
CA PHE A 316 -3.41 -11.41 -2.06
C PHE A 316 -3.67 -11.66 -3.56
N GLY A 317 -4.49 -12.65 -3.90
CA GLY A 317 -4.79 -13.02 -5.29
C GLY A 317 -5.48 -11.90 -6.08
N LEU A 318 -6.48 -11.25 -5.49
CA LEU A 318 -7.20 -10.13 -6.10
C LEU A 318 -6.26 -8.93 -6.35
N LEU A 319 -5.41 -8.58 -5.39
CA LEU A 319 -4.44 -7.48 -5.56
C LEU A 319 -3.32 -7.83 -6.54
N MET A 320 -2.86 -9.09 -6.56
CA MET A 320 -1.87 -9.56 -7.53
C MET A 320 -2.41 -9.51 -8.97
N ARG A 321 -3.70 -9.82 -9.18
CA ARG A 321 -4.36 -9.61 -10.48
C ARG A 321 -4.53 -8.13 -10.81
N SER A 322 -4.97 -7.32 -9.85
CA SER A 322 -5.12 -5.88 -10.04
C SER A 322 -3.81 -5.23 -10.50
N TYR A 323 -2.70 -5.61 -9.87
CA TYR A 323 -1.35 -5.19 -10.26
C TYR A 323 -0.91 -5.67 -11.65
N ARG A 324 -1.37 -6.84 -12.10
CA ARG A 324 -1.16 -7.31 -13.49
C ARG A 324 -1.98 -6.49 -14.49
N HIS A 325 -3.22 -6.10 -14.16
CA HIS A 325 -4.00 -5.17 -15.00
C HIS A 325 -3.36 -3.77 -15.07
N VAL A 326 -2.82 -3.25 -13.96
CA VAL A 326 -2.08 -1.98 -13.96
C VAL A 326 -0.84 -2.05 -14.85
N GLN A 327 -0.09 -3.15 -14.84
CA GLN A 327 1.06 -3.34 -15.75
C GLN A 327 0.66 -3.58 -17.22
N ALA A 328 -0.45 -4.27 -17.49
CA ALA A 328 -0.92 -4.46 -18.87
C ALA A 328 -1.13 -3.10 -19.57
N ASN A 329 -1.77 -2.15 -18.89
CA ASN A 329 -1.98 -0.78 -19.38
C ASN A 329 -0.67 0.00 -19.64
N ALA A 330 0.46 -0.39 -19.04
CA ALA A 330 1.77 0.19 -19.35
C ALA A 330 2.33 -0.35 -20.68
N SER A 331 2.06 -1.62 -20.99
CA SER A 331 2.53 -2.27 -22.22
C SER A 331 1.84 -1.73 -23.48
N ASP A 332 0.62 -1.19 -23.36
CA ASP A 332 -0.11 -0.56 -24.48
C ASP A 332 0.64 0.64 -25.11
N LEU A 333 1.53 1.31 -24.35
CA LEU A 333 2.38 2.39 -24.86
C LEU A 333 3.64 1.88 -25.59
N ALA A 334 3.95 0.59 -25.47
CA ALA A 334 5.27 -0.02 -25.69
C ALA A 334 6.40 0.72 -24.93
N ALA A 335 6.20 0.89 -23.62
CA ALA A 335 7.11 1.60 -22.72
C ALA A 335 8.50 0.94 -22.59
N ASP A 336 8.65 -0.33 -22.97
CA ASP A 336 9.92 -1.02 -23.12
C ASP A 336 10.77 -0.46 -24.28
N ARG A 337 10.12 0.12 -25.30
CA ARG A 337 10.75 0.70 -26.51
C ARG A 337 10.80 2.22 -26.52
N ILE A 338 10.29 2.88 -25.49
CA ILE A 338 10.49 4.33 -25.28
C ILE A 338 11.69 4.50 -24.35
N LEU A 339 12.62 5.37 -24.71
CA LEU A 339 13.68 5.86 -23.84
C LEU A 339 13.31 7.26 -23.31
N GLU A 340 13.62 7.49 -22.04
CA GLU A 340 13.50 8.78 -21.34
C GLU A 340 14.88 9.23 -20.85
N THR A 341 15.12 10.54 -20.94
CA THR A 341 16.19 11.27 -20.24
C THR A 341 15.74 12.73 -20.05
N SER A 342 16.34 13.47 -19.13
CA SER A 342 16.03 14.88 -18.86
C SER A 342 17.30 15.71 -18.61
N ALA A 343 17.18 17.02 -18.82
CA ALA A 343 18.22 18.02 -18.54
C ALA A 343 17.56 19.39 -18.27
N GLU A 344 18.29 20.32 -17.65
CA GLU A 344 17.94 21.74 -17.61
C GLU A 344 18.30 22.42 -18.95
N GLY A 345 17.34 23.07 -19.59
CA GLY A 345 17.55 23.85 -20.81
C GLY A 345 18.06 25.28 -20.57
N GLY A 346 18.30 26.02 -21.65
CA GLY A 346 18.75 27.41 -21.59
C GLY A 346 17.76 28.34 -20.88
N ARG A 347 18.25 29.27 -20.04
CA ARG A 347 17.41 30.01 -19.08
C ARG A 347 16.49 31.09 -19.68
N SER A 348 16.70 31.49 -20.93
CA SER A 348 15.80 32.39 -21.67
C SER A 348 14.92 31.60 -22.65
N PHE A 349 13.78 32.18 -23.07
CA PHE A 349 12.90 31.54 -24.06
C PHE A 349 13.65 31.08 -25.33
N SER A 350 14.45 31.98 -25.92
CA SER A 350 15.22 31.71 -27.13
C SER A 350 16.29 30.64 -26.93
N SER A 351 16.93 30.59 -25.76
CA SER A 351 17.94 29.55 -25.47
C SER A 351 17.31 28.20 -25.10
N ALA A 352 16.16 28.17 -24.41
CA ALA A 352 15.40 26.94 -24.17
C ALA A 352 14.93 26.29 -25.48
N VAL A 353 14.27 27.06 -26.36
CA VAL A 353 13.76 26.56 -27.64
C VAL A 353 14.90 26.14 -28.56
N ALA A 354 15.98 26.92 -28.67
CA ALA A 354 17.14 26.55 -29.48
C ALA A 354 17.84 25.27 -28.98
N PHE A 355 18.03 25.14 -27.66
CA PHE A 355 18.61 23.95 -27.04
C PHE A 355 17.79 22.70 -27.35
N TRP A 356 16.48 22.70 -27.06
CA TRP A 356 15.64 21.53 -27.29
C TRP A 356 15.43 21.22 -28.77
N THR A 357 15.43 22.23 -29.66
CA THR A 357 15.45 22.02 -31.12
C THR A 357 16.72 21.29 -31.57
N ALA A 358 17.88 21.69 -31.06
CA ALA A 358 19.15 21.01 -31.36
C ALA A 358 19.18 19.58 -30.80
N MET A 359 18.76 19.37 -29.56
CA MET A 359 18.72 18.03 -28.95
C MET A 359 17.75 17.08 -29.67
N LEU A 360 16.61 17.59 -30.15
CA LEU A 360 15.71 16.83 -31.03
C LEU A 360 16.40 16.41 -32.34
N ALA A 361 17.17 17.30 -32.97
CA ALA A 361 17.92 16.97 -34.18
C ALA A 361 19.00 15.89 -33.93
N HIS A 362 19.76 16.00 -32.82
CA HIS A 362 20.74 14.98 -32.43
C HIS A 362 20.09 13.62 -32.12
N ALA A 363 18.93 13.60 -31.44
CA ALA A 363 18.19 12.39 -31.14
C ALA A 363 17.57 11.74 -32.40
N ARG A 364 16.99 12.54 -33.29
CA ARG A 364 16.48 12.10 -34.61
C ARG A 364 17.60 11.48 -35.49
N ALA A 365 18.86 11.84 -35.27
CA ALA A 365 20.03 11.34 -36.01
C ALA A 365 20.65 10.03 -35.46
N VAL A 366 20.08 9.41 -34.43
CA VAL A 366 20.56 8.14 -33.85
C VAL A 366 20.03 6.93 -34.64
N PRO A 367 20.89 6.05 -35.20
CA PRO A 367 20.46 4.89 -35.98
C PRO A 367 19.65 3.87 -35.15
N GLY A 368 18.35 3.81 -35.42
CA GLY A 368 17.37 2.96 -34.73
C GLY A 368 16.27 3.73 -34.00
N VAL A 369 16.38 5.06 -33.92
CA VAL A 369 15.28 5.93 -33.49
C VAL A 369 14.22 6.03 -34.57
N GLN A 370 12.95 5.89 -34.18
CA GLN A 370 11.79 6.04 -35.05
C GLN A 370 11.13 7.43 -34.89
N TRP A 371 11.03 7.90 -33.65
CA TRP A 371 10.51 9.23 -33.29
C TRP A 371 11.25 9.76 -32.06
N ALA A 372 11.54 11.06 -32.03
CA ALA A 372 12.03 11.75 -30.85
C ALA A 372 11.18 13.00 -30.59
N ALA A 373 10.89 13.27 -29.31
CA ALA A 373 10.01 14.35 -28.88
C ALA A 373 10.41 14.85 -27.48
N VAL A 374 10.31 16.15 -27.23
CA VAL A 374 10.40 16.72 -25.87
C VAL A 374 9.01 16.92 -25.26
N THR A 375 8.93 16.80 -23.93
CA THR A 375 7.77 17.17 -23.10
C THR A 375 8.19 17.75 -21.74
N SER A 376 7.42 18.66 -21.15
CA SER A 376 7.68 19.13 -19.76
C SER A 376 7.14 18.16 -18.70
N ARG A 377 6.17 17.31 -19.05
CA ARG A 377 5.59 16.28 -18.17
C ARG A 377 5.35 14.98 -18.94
N PRO A 378 6.17 13.95 -18.72
CA PRO A 378 5.84 12.59 -19.12
C PRO A 378 4.53 12.11 -18.45
N PRO A 379 3.85 11.10 -19.04
CA PRO A 379 2.91 10.30 -18.27
C PRO A 379 3.59 9.75 -17.01
N VAL A 380 2.82 9.46 -15.96
CA VAL A 380 3.27 9.10 -14.59
C VAL A 380 4.08 10.15 -13.80
N HIS A 381 4.48 11.29 -14.39
CA HIS A 381 5.20 12.37 -13.67
C HIS A 381 4.25 13.43 -13.06
N GLY A 382 2.96 13.37 -13.39
CA GLY A 382 1.92 14.27 -12.91
C GLY A 382 1.91 15.61 -13.65
N ALA A 383 0.75 15.99 -14.20
CA ALA A 383 0.58 17.25 -14.92
C ALA A 383 0.22 18.42 -13.97
N ARG A 384 0.81 19.61 -14.20
CA ARG A 384 0.54 20.82 -13.40
C ARG A 384 -0.91 21.24 -13.60
N GLN A 385 -1.71 21.28 -12.54
CA GLN A 385 -3.10 21.72 -12.63
C GLN A 385 -3.15 23.24 -12.83
N GLN A 386 -3.46 23.68 -14.05
CA GLN A 386 -3.77 25.08 -14.37
C GLN A 386 -5.28 25.30 -14.35
N ARG A 387 -5.68 26.54 -14.09
CA ARG A 387 -7.04 27.01 -14.38
C ARG A 387 -7.14 27.47 -15.84
N PHE A 388 -8.30 27.26 -16.45
CA PHE A 388 -8.59 27.79 -17.78
C PHE A 388 -10.04 28.30 -17.88
N SER A 389 -10.27 29.17 -18.87
CA SER A 389 -11.58 29.68 -19.27
C SER A 389 -11.83 29.31 -20.73
N VAL A 390 -13.07 29.00 -21.08
CA VAL A 390 -13.50 28.65 -22.45
C VAL A 390 -14.33 29.81 -23.01
N SER A 391 -14.18 30.11 -24.30
CA SER A 391 -14.94 31.20 -24.93
C SER A 391 -16.45 30.93 -24.89
N GLY A 392 -17.26 31.98 -24.73
CA GLY A 392 -18.72 31.89 -24.53
C GLY A 392 -19.18 31.27 -23.20
N HIS A 393 -18.33 30.49 -22.53
CA HIS A 393 -18.66 29.74 -21.32
C HIS A 393 -18.34 30.53 -20.05
N LEU A 394 -19.34 31.21 -19.47
CA LEU A 394 -19.24 31.72 -18.11
C LEU A 394 -18.98 30.56 -17.14
N ALA A 395 -17.92 30.66 -16.34
CA ALA A 395 -17.54 29.61 -15.41
C ALA A 395 -18.64 29.42 -14.34
N ALA A 396 -19.36 28.30 -14.41
CA ALA A 396 -20.38 27.96 -13.43
C ALA A 396 -19.77 27.90 -12.03
N ALA A 397 -20.28 28.73 -11.11
CA ALA A 397 -19.62 29.14 -9.87
C ALA A 397 -19.34 28.03 -8.82
N ALA A 398 -19.60 26.76 -9.14
CA ALA A 398 -19.33 25.61 -8.29
C ALA A 398 -17.87 25.10 -8.37
N ALA A 399 -17.18 25.29 -9.50
CA ALA A 399 -15.75 24.97 -9.63
C ALA A 399 -15.12 25.63 -10.87
N GLU A 400 -13.99 26.33 -10.68
CA GLU A 400 -13.14 26.82 -11.77
C GLU A 400 -12.66 25.64 -12.65
N PRO A 401 -12.70 25.73 -13.99
CA PRO A 401 -12.17 24.67 -14.85
C PRO A 401 -10.68 24.46 -14.59
N ARG A 402 -10.27 23.22 -14.35
CA ARG A 402 -8.86 22.85 -14.15
C ARG A 402 -8.49 21.62 -14.97
N ALA A 403 -7.28 21.66 -15.50
CA ALA A 403 -6.68 20.58 -16.28
C ALA A 403 -5.17 20.55 -16.05
N GLY A 404 -4.57 19.38 -16.27
CA GLY A 404 -3.13 19.22 -16.36
C GLY A 404 -2.58 19.92 -17.60
N ASP A 405 -1.61 20.79 -17.41
CA ASP A 405 -0.89 21.53 -18.45
C ASP A 405 0.45 20.85 -18.73
N ILE A 406 0.72 20.59 -20.01
CA ILE A 406 1.89 19.87 -20.50
C ILE A 406 2.40 20.55 -21.76
N LEU A 407 3.68 20.91 -21.79
CA LEU A 407 4.34 21.36 -23.01
C LEU A 407 4.83 20.16 -23.79
N VAL A 408 4.65 20.17 -25.11
CA VAL A 408 5.01 19.08 -26.02
C VAL A 408 5.60 19.60 -27.34
N SER A 409 6.29 18.72 -28.06
CA SER A 409 6.78 18.94 -29.43
C SER A 409 5.88 18.25 -30.46
N ALA A 410 6.04 18.58 -31.75
CA ALA A 410 5.19 18.09 -32.84
C ALA A 410 5.02 16.55 -32.86
N ASP A 411 6.14 15.82 -32.74
CA ASP A 411 6.14 14.36 -32.78
C ASP A 411 5.76 13.68 -31.45
N TYR A 412 5.45 14.41 -30.37
CA TYR A 412 5.14 13.82 -29.06
C TYR A 412 4.06 12.74 -29.11
N PHE A 413 2.96 13.00 -29.82
CA PHE A 413 1.87 12.05 -29.96
C PHE A 413 2.30 10.78 -30.70
N ARG A 414 3.24 10.88 -31.66
CA ARG A 414 3.82 9.72 -32.37
C ARG A 414 4.85 8.97 -31.51
N ALA A 415 5.72 9.70 -30.82
CA ALA A 415 6.71 9.14 -29.91
C ALA A 415 6.06 8.37 -28.75
N MET A 416 4.96 8.89 -28.19
CA MET A 416 4.20 8.22 -27.11
C MET A 416 3.12 7.25 -27.62
N GLY A 417 2.83 7.20 -28.92
CA GLY A 417 1.78 6.33 -29.48
C GLY A 417 0.34 6.77 -29.17
N ILE A 418 0.13 8.04 -28.81
CA ILE A 418 -1.16 8.61 -28.42
C ILE A 418 -1.94 9.01 -29.69
N PRO A 419 -3.13 8.44 -29.96
CA PRO A 419 -3.94 8.84 -31.11
C PRO A 419 -4.43 10.29 -31.02
N ILE A 420 -4.44 11.00 -32.15
CA ILE A 420 -5.30 12.18 -32.33
C ILE A 420 -6.67 11.67 -32.80
N VAL A 421 -7.69 11.93 -31.99
CA VAL A 421 -9.07 11.46 -32.14
C VAL A 421 -9.87 12.38 -33.07
N LYS A 422 -9.54 13.68 -33.10
CA LYS A 422 -10.17 14.69 -33.95
C LYS A 422 -9.22 15.86 -34.21
N GLY A 423 -9.37 16.55 -35.35
CA GLY A 423 -8.51 17.68 -35.72
C GLY A 423 -7.10 17.23 -36.13
N ARG A 424 -6.09 18.05 -35.84
CA ARG A 424 -4.68 17.80 -36.23
C ARG A 424 -3.75 17.67 -35.02
N ALA A 425 -2.58 17.08 -35.26
CA ALA A 425 -1.42 17.20 -34.38
C ALA A 425 -0.76 18.59 -34.51
N PHE A 426 0.18 18.89 -33.61
CA PHE A 426 1.12 19.99 -33.79
C PHE A 426 2.14 19.68 -34.89
N THR A 427 2.73 20.74 -35.42
CA THR A 427 3.71 20.75 -36.51
C THR A 427 4.84 21.72 -36.17
N GLU A 428 5.98 21.64 -36.86
CA GLU A 428 7.08 22.60 -36.67
C GLU A 428 6.70 24.04 -37.12
N GLN A 429 5.53 24.21 -37.78
CA GLN A 429 4.93 25.53 -38.09
C GLN A 429 4.22 26.15 -36.88
N ASP A 430 3.83 25.37 -35.86
CA ASP A 430 3.20 25.85 -34.63
C ASP A 430 4.26 26.44 -33.66
N ASN A 431 4.97 27.47 -34.12
CA ASN A 431 6.09 28.09 -33.42
C ASN A 431 5.71 29.46 -32.80
N ALA A 432 6.70 30.16 -32.20
CA ALA A 432 6.53 31.44 -31.51
C ALA A 432 5.92 32.56 -32.37
N SER A 433 6.06 32.50 -33.70
CA SER A 433 5.51 33.49 -34.65
C SER A 433 4.13 33.09 -35.20
N ALA A 434 3.64 31.89 -34.88
CA ALA A 434 2.32 31.40 -35.29
C ALA A 434 1.24 31.76 -34.25
N PRO A 435 -0.06 31.74 -34.63
CA PRO A 435 -1.14 31.90 -33.67
C PRO A 435 -1.03 30.94 -32.47
N PRO A 436 -1.40 31.35 -31.25
CA PRO A 436 -1.39 30.46 -30.10
C PRO A 436 -2.39 29.31 -30.25
N VAL A 437 -1.93 28.06 -30.10
CA VAL A 437 -2.72 26.84 -30.31
C VAL A 437 -2.64 25.88 -29.13
N VAL A 438 -3.63 24.98 -29.02
CA VAL A 438 -3.73 23.95 -27.97
C VAL A 438 -4.34 22.66 -28.53
N ILE A 439 -3.92 21.52 -28.00
CA ILE A 439 -4.56 20.22 -28.21
C ILE A 439 -5.13 19.75 -26.86
N ILE A 440 -6.38 19.29 -26.86
CA ILE A 440 -7.08 18.91 -25.63
C ILE A 440 -7.19 17.39 -25.52
N SER A 441 -7.18 16.85 -24.30
CA SER A 441 -7.56 15.44 -24.08
C SER A 441 -9.05 15.20 -24.36
N ARG A 442 -9.41 13.98 -24.75
CA ARG A 442 -10.80 13.53 -24.90
C ARG A 442 -11.62 13.76 -23.61
N THR A 443 -11.01 13.70 -22.42
CA THR A 443 -11.64 14.04 -21.13
C THR A 443 -11.98 15.53 -21.00
N VAL A 444 -11.13 16.44 -21.48
CA VAL A 444 -11.48 17.88 -21.55
C VAL A 444 -12.64 18.08 -22.53
N ALA A 445 -12.58 17.47 -23.72
CA ALA A 445 -13.64 17.55 -24.72
C ALA A 445 -15.01 17.11 -24.13
N ARG A 446 -15.10 15.90 -23.57
CA ARG A 446 -16.34 15.38 -22.98
C ARG A 446 -16.88 16.22 -21.82
N ARG A 447 -16.00 16.86 -21.04
CA ARG A 447 -16.38 17.55 -19.79
C ARG A 447 -16.77 19.02 -19.99
N TYR A 448 -16.16 19.69 -20.95
CA TYR A 448 -16.29 21.14 -21.14
C TYR A 448 -16.91 21.54 -22.48
N PHE A 449 -17.08 20.60 -23.42
CA PHE A 449 -17.77 20.80 -24.70
C PHE A 449 -18.85 19.72 -24.94
N PRO A 450 -19.80 19.51 -24.00
CA PRO A 450 -20.79 18.44 -24.09
C PRO A 450 -21.76 18.66 -25.25
N ASN A 451 -21.69 17.78 -26.26
CA ASN A 451 -22.45 17.85 -27.53
C ASN A 451 -22.03 18.99 -28.48
N GLU A 452 -20.93 19.69 -28.21
CA GLU A 452 -20.36 20.70 -29.10
C GLU A 452 -19.13 20.16 -29.86
N ASP A 453 -18.74 20.86 -30.94
CA ASP A 453 -17.42 20.67 -31.52
C ASP A 453 -16.39 21.50 -30.75
N PRO A 454 -15.36 20.91 -30.12
CA PRO A 454 -14.28 21.68 -29.50
C PRO A 454 -13.30 22.27 -30.54
N ILE A 455 -13.25 21.75 -31.77
CA ILE A 455 -12.28 22.21 -32.78
C ILE A 455 -12.61 23.65 -33.22
N GLY A 456 -11.60 24.51 -33.29
CA GLY A 456 -11.75 25.93 -33.63
C GLY A 456 -12.29 26.80 -32.49
N GLN A 457 -12.83 26.21 -31.42
CA GLN A 457 -13.12 26.96 -30.19
C GLN A 457 -11.83 27.43 -29.51
N ARG A 458 -11.96 28.44 -28.65
CA ARG A 458 -10.81 29.08 -27.98
C ARG A 458 -10.89 28.94 -26.47
N LEU A 459 -9.75 28.70 -25.84
CA LEU A 459 -9.58 28.73 -24.39
C LEU A 459 -8.43 29.67 -23.98
N SER A 460 -8.54 30.28 -22.82
CA SER A 460 -7.44 31.04 -22.18
C SER A 460 -7.04 30.33 -20.89
N LEU A 461 -5.76 30.40 -20.53
CA LEU A 461 -5.24 29.90 -19.26
C LEU A 461 -5.04 31.06 -18.27
N ASP A 462 -5.20 30.81 -16.97
CA ASP A 462 -4.91 31.81 -15.93
C ASP A 462 -3.39 31.93 -15.71
N GLU A 463 -2.72 32.54 -16.68
CA GLU A 463 -1.30 32.78 -16.63
C GLU A 463 -1.00 33.93 -15.65
N ARG A 464 -0.68 33.58 -14.39
CA ARG A 464 0.33 34.34 -13.66
C ARG A 464 1.53 34.48 -14.61
N ALA A 465 2.00 35.72 -14.81
CA ALA A 465 3.11 35.98 -15.70
C ALA A 465 4.29 35.06 -15.40
N PRO A 466 5.12 34.71 -16.41
CA PRO A 466 6.31 33.92 -16.17
C PRO A 466 7.12 34.53 -15.02
N MET A 467 7.67 33.68 -14.15
CA MET A 467 8.71 34.11 -13.21
C MET A 467 10.04 34.31 -13.95
N THR A 468 10.00 35.02 -15.07
CA THR A 468 11.14 35.78 -15.56
C THR A 468 11.46 36.83 -14.52
N CYS A 469 12.42 36.51 -13.66
CA CYS A 469 13.28 37.53 -13.07
C CYS A 469 13.63 38.54 -14.17
N CYS A 470 13.34 39.82 -13.95
CA CYS A 470 13.48 40.90 -14.94
C CYS A 470 12.43 40.95 -16.09
N SER A 471 11.13 40.97 -15.78
CA SER A 471 10.23 42.03 -16.30
C SER A 471 8.97 42.17 -15.44
N ALA A 472 8.39 43.37 -15.34
CA ALA A 472 7.28 43.68 -14.43
C ALA A 472 6.04 44.20 -15.17
N ALA A 473 5.01 43.34 -15.32
CA ALA A 473 3.64 43.74 -15.68
C ALA A 473 2.59 42.63 -15.40
N GLY A 474 2.07 42.56 -14.17
CA GLY A 474 0.82 41.83 -13.82
C GLY A 474 0.76 40.32 -14.12
N PRO A 475 -0.44 39.70 -14.05
CA PRO A 475 -0.74 38.42 -14.69
C PRO A 475 -1.05 38.63 -16.18
N VAL A 476 -0.61 37.74 -17.06
CA VAL A 476 -0.95 37.77 -18.50
C VAL A 476 -2.27 37.05 -18.73
N ALA A 477 -3.36 37.63 -18.22
CA ALA A 477 -4.70 37.14 -18.48
C ALA A 477 -5.09 37.35 -19.96
N GLY A 478 -5.68 36.33 -20.60
CA GLY A 478 -6.37 36.50 -21.89
C GLY A 478 -5.63 36.03 -23.15
N VAL A 479 -4.54 35.25 -23.05
CA VAL A 479 -3.93 34.59 -24.23
C VAL A 479 -4.83 33.43 -24.70
N TRP A 480 -5.83 33.78 -25.50
CA TRP A 480 -6.74 32.87 -26.19
C TRP A 480 -5.96 31.97 -27.17
N ARG A 481 -6.11 30.67 -27.01
CA ARG A 481 -5.51 29.61 -27.82
C ARG A 481 -6.59 28.83 -28.53
N GLU A 482 -6.39 28.58 -29.81
CA GLU A 482 -7.33 27.82 -30.64
C GLU A 482 -7.12 26.31 -30.47
N ILE A 483 -8.22 25.57 -30.28
CA ILE A 483 -8.20 24.13 -30.12
C ILE A 483 -8.10 23.49 -31.51
N VAL A 484 -6.90 23.05 -31.86
CA VAL A 484 -6.60 22.47 -33.20
C VAL A 484 -6.75 20.95 -33.25
N GLY A 485 -6.87 20.29 -32.11
CA GLY A 485 -7.00 18.83 -32.03
C GLY A 485 -7.47 18.30 -30.69
N VAL A 486 -7.99 17.07 -30.72
CA VAL A 486 -8.36 16.27 -29.55
C VAL A 486 -7.50 15.01 -29.53
N ALA A 487 -6.66 14.85 -28.51
CA ALA A 487 -5.85 13.66 -28.27
C ALA A 487 -6.59 12.63 -27.39
N ASP A 488 -6.17 11.36 -27.44
CA ASP A 488 -6.68 10.33 -26.55
C ASP A 488 -6.31 10.58 -25.07
N ASP A 489 -6.99 9.85 -24.18
CA ASP A 489 -6.97 10.02 -22.74
C ASP A 489 -5.77 9.31 -22.08
N VAL A 490 -4.80 10.10 -21.62
CA VAL A 490 -3.56 9.61 -20.99
C VAL A 490 -3.61 9.72 -19.46
N ARG A 491 -3.05 8.73 -18.76
CA ARG A 491 -2.96 8.71 -17.30
C ARG A 491 -1.69 9.41 -16.82
N GLN A 492 -1.87 10.58 -16.22
CA GLN A 492 -0.75 11.50 -15.94
C GLN A 492 -0.09 11.28 -14.57
N ALA A 493 -0.81 10.80 -13.56
CA ALA A 493 -0.29 10.57 -12.21
C ALA A 493 -0.10 9.08 -11.92
N ASN A 494 -1.15 8.36 -11.52
CA ASN A 494 -1.09 6.91 -11.33
C ASN A 494 -1.72 6.18 -12.54
N LEU A 495 -1.21 4.98 -12.87
CA LEU A 495 -1.77 4.17 -13.95
C LEU A 495 -3.16 3.60 -13.61
N ASP A 496 -3.56 3.61 -12.34
CA ASP A 496 -4.90 3.24 -11.88
C ASP A 496 -5.90 4.41 -11.86
N ASP A 497 -5.46 5.67 -11.80
CA ASP A 497 -6.34 6.86 -11.79
C ASP A 497 -7.21 6.97 -13.05
N ALA A 498 -8.39 7.58 -12.91
CA ALA A 498 -9.17 8.00 -14.09
C ALA A 498 -8.32 8.98 -14.95
N PRO A 499 -8.37 8.90 -16.29
CA PRO A 499 -7.55 9.75 -17.15
C PRO A 499 -7.71 11.23 -16.83
N ALA A 500 -6.59 11.94 -16.76
CA ALA A 500 -6.59 13.32 -16.33
C ALA A 500 -7.11 14.22 -17.45
N ALA A 501 -8.02 15.14 -17.11
CA ALA A 501 -8.31 16.29 -17.97
C ALA A 501 -6.99 17.02 -18.22
N THR A 502 -6.50 16.96 -19.46
CA THR A 502 -5.16 17.42 -19.88
C THR A 502 -5.26 18.36 -21.08
N LEU A 503 -4.41 19.38 -21.09
CA LEU A 503 -4.18 20.36 -22.15
C LEU A 503 -2.71 20.25 -22.57
N TYR A 504 -2.48 20.11 -23.87
CA TYR A 504 -1.16 20.03 -24.48
C TYR A 504 -0.87 21.32 -25.25
N ARG A 505 0.29 21.93 -25.02
CA ARG A 505 0.72 23.18 -25.67
C ARG A 505 2.06 23.01 -26.39
N PRO A 506 2.31 23.68 -27.52
CA PRO A 506 3.59 23.61 -28.19
C PRO A 506 4.70 24.27 -27.34
N TYR A 507 5.77 23.54 -27.03
CA TYR A 507 6.90 24.07 -26.24
C TYR A 507 7.60 25.25 -26.96
N SER A 508 7.54 25.28 -28.28
CA SER A 508 7.99 26.35 -29.17
C SER A 508 7.27 27.69 -28.99
N GLN A 509 6.26 27.79 -28.13
CA GLN A 509 5.54 29.02 -27.79
C GLN A 509 5.70 29.45 -26.30
N ILE A 510 6.35 28.65 -25.43
CA ILE A 510 6.34 28.84 -23.97
C ILE A 510 7.70 28.51 -23.34
N VAL A 511 8.13 29.29 -22.35
CA VAL A 511 9.33 28.96 -21.56
C VAL A 511 9.03 27.84 -20.55
N GLU A 512 9.76 26.75 -20.65
CA GLU A 512 9.99 25.80 -19.56
C GLU A 512 11.46 25.34 -19.66
N HIS A 513 12.13 25.23 -18.51
CA HIS A 513 13.54 24.87 -18.44
C HIS A 513 13.73 23.37 -18.30
N ASP A 514 12.92 22.75 -17.43
CA ASP A 514 13.00 21.33 -17.09
C ASP A 514 12.12 20.52 -18.06
N MET A 515 12.75 19.83 -19.01
CA MET A 515 12.04 18.97 -19.95
C MET A 515 12.70 17.60 -20.11
N TYR A 516 11.89 16.67 -20.61
CA TYR A 516 12.21 15.27 -20.81
C TYR A 516 12.22 14.97 -22.31
N LEU A 517 13.28 14.32 -22.78
CA LEU A 517 13.40 13.80 -24.13
C LEU A 517 12.89 12.35 -24.17
N MET A 518 11.84 12.14 -24.97
CA MET A 518 11.21 10.86 -25.27
C MET A 518 11.66 10.36 -26.63
N VAL A 519 12.19 9.13 -26.68
CA VAL A 519 12.72 8.55 -27.92
C VAL A 519 12.15 7.14 -28.14
N ARG A 520 11.32 6.96 -29.18
CA ARG A 520 10.79 5.64 -29.55
C ARG A 520 11.79 4.89 -30.44
N VAL A 521 12.20 3.70 -30.01
CA VAL A 521 13.13 2.82 -30.71
C VAL A 521 12.38 1.90 -31.67
N GLY A 522 12.70 1.99 -32.96
CA GLY A 522 12.06 1.21 -34.02
C GLY A 522 12.19 -0.31 -33.79
N ALA A 523 11.17 -1.08 -34.17
CA ALA A 523 10.97 -2.47 -33.71
C ALA A 523 12.18 -3.41 -33.92
N GLY A 524 12.93 -3.26 -35.02
CA GLY A 524 14.12 -4.07 -35.33
C GLY A 524 15.43 -3.62 -34.69
N SER A 525 15.43 -2.63 -33.79
CA SER A 525 16.64 -2.09 -33.16
C SER A 525 16.79 -2.52 -31.70
N ASP A 526 18.05 -2.74 -31.28
CA ASP A 526 18.43 -2.97 -29.88
C ASP A 526 18.27 -1.68 -29.06
N VAL A 527 17.45 -1.75 -28.00
CA VAL A 527 17.10 -0.60 -27.16
C VAL A 527 18.29 -0.14 -26.30
N GLY A 528 19.12 -1.05 -25.82
CA GLY A 528 20.30 -0.73 -25.01
C GLY A 528 21.41 -0.07 -25.83
N ARG A 529 21.65 -0.56 -27.05
CA ARG A 529 22.60 0.04 -28.00
C ARG A 529 22.16 1.45 -28.42
N VAL A 530 20.87 1.65 -28.67
CA VAL A 530 20.31 2.99 -28.99
C VAL A 530 20.37 3.93 -27.78
N ALA A 531 20.14 3.44 -26.56
CA ALA A 531 20.31 4.24 -25.35
C ALA A 531 21.75 4.73 -25.14
N ALA A 532 22.74 3.86 -25.35
CA ALA A 532 24.15 4.21 -25.23
C ALA A 532 24.61 5.22 -26.30
N ASP A 533 24.23 5.03 -27.57
CA ASP A 533 24.55 5.97 -28.66
C ASP A 533 23.89 7.34 -28.39
N LEU A 534 22.61 7.35 -27.99
CA LEU A 534 21.89 8.56 -27.58
C LEU A 534 22.59 9.29 -26.42
N GLN A 535 22.92 8.60 -25.32
CA GLN A 535 23.57 9.22 -24.16
C GLN A 535 24.92 9.84 -24.54
N SER A 536 25.75 9.13 -25.32
CA SER A 536 27.04 9.64 -25.78
C SER A 536 26.93 10.90 -26.65
N ARG A 537 25.92 10.98 -27.53
CA ARG A 537 25.69 12.13 -28.41
C ARG A 537 25.11 13.33 -27.69
N LEU A 538 24.21 13.12 -26.72
CA LEU A 538 23.67 14.22 -25.91
C LEU A 538 24.75 14.86 -25.04
N LEU A 539 25.64 14.05 -24.44
CA LEU A 539 26.82 14.52 -23.71
C LEU A 539 27.83 15.25 -24.63
N ALA A 540 28.04 14.76 -25.85
CA ALA A 540 28.93 15.43 -26.82
C ALA A 540 28.34 16.75 -27.38
N ALA A 541 27.03 16.81 -27.58
CA ALA A 541 26.33 17.97 -28.13
C ALA A 541 26.09 19.07 -27.07
N ALA A 542 25.97 18.70 -25.79
CA ALA A 542 25.83 19.64 -24.68
C ALA A 542 26.71 19.26 -23.47
N PRO A 543 28.05 19.43 -23.54
CA PRO A 543 28.96 19.01 -22.47
C PRO A 543 28.79 19.72 -21.11
N GLY A 544 28.02 20.82 -21.08
CA GLY A 544 27.69 21.56 -19.86
C GLY A 544 26.26 21.33 -19.36
N ALA A 545 25.50 20.41 -19.94
CA ALA A 545 24.15 20.06 -19.48
C ALA A 545 24.19 18.83 -18.55
N GLU A 546 23.56 18.95 -17.37
CA GLU A 546 23.43 17.84 -16.42
C GLU A 546 22.33 16.87 -16.86
N TRP A 547 22.69 15.96 -17.78
CA TRP A 547 21.80 14.91 -18.26
C TRP A 547 21.59 13.81 -17.22
N VAL A 548 20.33 13.43 -16.98
CA VAL A 548 19.95 12.21 -16.26
C VAL A 548 20.19 10.99 -17.15
N ASP A 549 20.59 9.85 -16.57
CA ASP A 549 20.82 8.59 -17.31
C ASP A 549 19.67 8.23 -18.25
N VAL A 550 20.01 7.80 -19.47
CA VAL A 550 19.03 7.33 -20.45
C VAL A 550 18.47 5.98 -20.00
N VAL A 551 17.17 5.93 -19.74
CA VAL A 551 16.46 4.75 -19.22
C VAL A 551 15.26 4.40 -20.08
N THR A 552 14.80 3.14 -20.05
CA THR A 552 13.51 2.80 -20.66
C THR A 552 12.36 3.39 -19.86
N PHE A 553 11.30 3.82 -20.53
CA PHE A 553 10.10 4.36 -19.89
C PHE A 553 9.42 3.30 -19.00
N GLN A 554 9.56 2.01 -19.32
CA GLN A 554 9.16 0.92 -18.43
C GLN A 554 9.91 0.97 -17.08
N ARG A 555 11.20 1.31 -17.05
CA ARG A 555 11.98 1.46 -15.81
C ARG A 555 11.52 2.67 -14.99
N VAL A 556 11.04 3.72 -15.66
CA VAL A 556 10.42 4.89 -15.03
C VAL A 556 9.06 4.54 -14.42
N ILE A 557 8.22 3.83 -15.17
CA ILE A 557 6.93 3.27 -14.72
C ILE A 557 7.12 2.33 -13.51
N ASP A 558 8.04 1.38 -13.58
CA ASP A 558 8.41 0.47 -12.48
C ASP A 558 8.95 1.23 -11.26
N GLY A 559 9.59 2.38 -11.51
CA GLY A 559 10.06 3.32 -10.50
C GLY A 559 8.98 4.24 -9.91
N SER A 560 7.81 4.37 -10.53
CA SER A 560 6.75 5.28 -10.07
C SER A 560 6.31 4.95 -8.63
N GLY A 561 6.04 5.98 -7.82
CA GLY A 561 5.81 5.81 -6.39
C GLY A 561 4.66 4.86 -6.05
N SER A 562 3.59 4.88 -6.85
CA SER A 562 2.43 4.01 -6.69
C SER A 562 2.67 2.57 -7.10
N ILE A 563 3.40 2.28 -8.20
CA ILE A 563 3.82 0.92 -8.53
C ILE A 563 4.78 0.38 -7.47
N ARG A 564 5.75 1.19 -7.03
CA ARG A 564 6.74 0.81 -6.01
C ARG A 564 6.06 0.46 -4.67
N LEU A 565 5.08 1.26 -4.25
CA LEU A 565 4.22 1.00 -3.08
C LEU A 565 3.33 -0.25 -3.26
N ARG A 566 2.63 -0.38 -4.40
CA ARG A 566 1.79 -1.56 -4.70
C ARG A 566 2.62 -2.85 -4.66
N ARG A 567 3.83 -2.85 -5.23
CA ARG A 567 4.78 -3.97 -5.19
C ARG A 567 5.23 -4.30 -3.76
N PHE A 568 5.53 -3.30 -2.94
CA PHE A 568 5.88 -3.51 -1.52
C PHE A 568 4.72 -4.15 -0.74
N VAL A 569 3.49 -3.62 -0.86
CA VAL A 569 2.29 -4.18 -0.23
C VAL A 569 2.03 -5.62 -0.69
N LEU A 570 2.24 -5.94 -1.97
CA LEU A 570 2.12 -7.30 -2.48
C LEU A 570 3.16 -8.27 -1.93
N VAL A 571 4.41 -7.85 -1.76
CA VAL A 571 5.46 -8.70 -1.15
C VAL A 571 5.12 -9.02 0.31
N LEU A 572 4.70 -8.03 1.09
CA LEU A 572 4.27 -8.22 2.48
C LEU A 572 3.02 -9.10 2.56
N LEU A 573 1.98 -8.81 1.77
CA LEU A 573 0.75 -9.58 1.79
C LEU A 573 0.95 -11.02 1.30
N GLY A 574 1.88 -11.24 0.35
CA GLY A 574 2.28 -12.56 -0.12
C GLY A 574 3.02 -13.38 0.93
N THR A 575 3.94 -12.78 1.69
CA THR A 575 4.63 -13.49 2.79
C THR A 575 3.68 -13.78 3.96
N PHE A 576 2.75 -12.88 4.28
CA PHE A 576 1.69 -13.13 5.27
C PHE A 576 0.71 -14.23 4.83
N ALA A 577 0.30 -14.25 3.56
CA ALA A 577 -0.53 -15.32 2.99
C ALA A 577 0.20 -16.68 3.01
N ALA A 578 1.48 -16.71 2.64
CA ALA A 578 2.30 -17.93 2.70
C ALA A 578 2.47 -18.43 4.15
N LEU A 579 2.72 -17.54 5.11
CA LEU A 579 2.85 -17.89 6.52
C LEU A 579 1.54 -18.43 7.10
N ALA A 580 0.39 -17.81 6.78
CA ALA A 580 -0.93 -18.30 7.18
C ALA A 580 -1.28 -19.66 6.55
N LEU A 581 -0.80 -19.93 5.33
CA LEU A 581 -0.97 -21.22 4.65
C LEU A 581 -0.13 -22.33 5.31
N VAL A 582 1.11 -22.03 5.70
CA VAL A 582 1.97 -22.95 6.46
C VAL A 582 1.37 -23.23 7.84
N LEU A 583 0.91 -22.20 8.55
CA LEU A 583 0.23 -22.35 9.84
C LEU A 583 -1.03 -23.22 9.72
N ALA A 584 -1.89 -22.97 8.73
CA ALA A 584 -3.06 -23.80 8.44
C ALA A 584 -2.73 -25.28 8.17
N GLY A 585 -1.61 -25.55 7.49
CA GLY A 585 -1.08 -26.90 7.30
C GLY A 585 -0.66 -27.55 8.63
N VAL A 586 0.03 -26.81 9.51
CA VAL A 586 0.47 -27.29 10.83
C VAL A 586 -0.72 -27.52 11.76
N GLY A 587 -1.69 -26.61 11.82
CA GLY A 587 -2.90 -26.73 12.65
C GLY A 587 -3.77 -27.91 12.26
N LEU A 588 -4.04 -28.06 10.96
CA LEU A 588 -4.77 -29.21 10.44
C LEU A 588 -3.99 -30.53 10.68
N TYR A 589 -2.68 -30.57 10.43
CA TYR A 589 -1.87 -31.75 10.73
C TYR A 589 -1.96 -32.13 12.22
N ALA A 590 -1.83 -31.15 13.12
CA ALA A 590 -1.88 -31.38 14.57
C ALA A 590 -3.24 -31.94 15.02
N VAL A 591 -4.35 -31.43 14.47
CA VAL A 591 -5.67 -31.98 14.79
C VAL A 591 -5.92 -33.33 14.14
N MET A 592 -5.55 -33.54 12.88
CA MET A 592 -5.74 -34.84 12.23
C MET A 592 -4.87 -35.94 12.87
N ALA A 593 -3.66 -35.60 13.34
CA ALA A 593 -2.84 -36.49 14.16
C ALA A 593 -3.51 -36.83 15.51
N TYR A 594 -4.12 -35.85 16.18
CA TYR A 594 -4.88 -36.07 17.41
C TYR A 594 -6.14 -36.93 17.17
N PHE A 595 -6.91 -36.67 16.12
CA PHE A 595 -8.12 -37.43 15.75
C PHE A 595 -7.81 -38.91 15.47
N VAL A 596 -6.66 -39.17 14.81
CA VAL A 596 -6.15 -40.53 14.60
C VAL A 596 -5.71 -41.20 15.92
N ALA A 597 -5.10 -40.45 16.84
CA ALA A 597 -4.69 -40.97 18.14
C ALA A 597 -5.91 -41.32 19.03
N GLU A 598 -6.88 -40.41 19.16
CA GLU A 598 -8.11 -40.57 19.93
C GLU A 598 -8.99 -41.74 19.41
N ARG A 599 -8.84 -42.11 18.14
CA ARG A 599 -9.55 -43.23 17.50
C ARG A 599 -8.70 -44.49 17.28
N ARG A 600 -7.48 -44.58 17.83
CA ARG A 600 -6.58 -45.76 17.64
C ARG A 600 -7.29 -47.09 17.83
N ARG A 601 -8.09 -47.22 18.90
CA ARG A 601 -8.81 -48.44 19.26
C ARG A 601 -9.98 -48.75 18.31
N GLU A 602 -10.74 -47.74 17.88
CA GLU A 602 -11.78 -47.87 16.84
C GLU A 602 -11.17 -48.32 15.50
N ILE A 603 -10.02 -47.74 15.12
CA ILE A 603 -9.29 -48.06 13.90
C ILE A 603 -8.70 -49.47 13.98
N GLY A 604 -8.10 -49.85 15.11
CA GLY A 604 -7.57 -51.19 15.38
C GLY A 604 -8.64 -52.28 15.29
N ILE A 605 -9.82 -52.05 15.90
CA ILE A 605 -10.98 -52.95 15.79
C ILE A 605 -11.44 -53.08 14.33
N ARG A 606 -11.55 -51.97 13.58
CA ARG A 606 -11.90 -52.04 12.15
C ARG A 606 -10.88 -52.80 11.31
N VAL A 607 -9.58 -52.62 11.57
CA VAL A 607 -8.50 -53.34 10.87
C VAL A 607 -8.52 -54.83 11.21
N ALA A 608 -8.78 -55.19 12.48
CA ALA A 608 -8.98 -56.58 12.89
C ALA A 608 -10.22 -57.23 12.24
N LEU A 609 -11.28 -56.45 12.01
CA LEU A 609 -12.47 -56.83 11.23
C LEU A 609 -12.27 -56.74 9.70
N GLY A 610 -11.03 -56.64 9.21
CA GLY A 610 -10.70 -56.73 7.78
C GLY A 610 -10.75 -55.41 6.99
N ALA A 611 -10.90 -54.24 7.64
CA ALA A 611 -10.93 -52.96 6.92
C ALA A 611 -9.58 -52.66 6.24
N THR A 612 -9.61 -52.49 4.91
CA THR A 612 -8.38 -52.27 4.12
C THR A 612 -7.72 -50.93 4.43
N ARG A 613 -6.39 -50.86 4.25
CA ARG A 613 -5.61 -49.61 4.42
C ARG A 613 -6.17 -48.44 3.60
N ARG A 614 -6.73 -48.70 2.42
CA ARG A 614 -7.38 -47.67 1.57
C ARG A 614 -8.66 -47.11 2.20
N MET A 615 -9.47 -47.95 2.87
CA MET A 615 -10.69 -47.51 3.57
C MET A 615 -10.35 -46.62 4.77
N VAL A 616 -9.33 -47.02 5.57
CA VAL A 616 -8.86 -46.21 6.72
C VAL A 616 -8.30 -44.86 6.24
N LEU A 617 -7.44 -44.86 5.22
CA LEU A 617 -6.89 -43.63 4.62
C LEU A 617 -8.02 -42.72 4.10
N GLY A 618 -8.93 -43.27 3.31
CA GLY A 618 -10.05 -42.54 2.71
C GLY A 618 -10.94 -41.89 3.75
N HIS A 619 -11.28 -42.59 4.83
CA HIS A 619 -12.12 -42.04 5.91
C HIS A 619 -11.48 -40.81 6.58
N VAL A 620 -10.17 -40.85 6.86
CA VAL A 620 -9.45 -39.72 7.47
C VAL A 620 -9.32 -38.54 6.50
N LEU A 621 -9.04 -38.80 5.21
CA LEU A 621 -8.97 -37.77 4.18
C LEU A 621 -10.34 -37.12 3.91
N THR A 622 -11.43 -37.90 3.87
CA THR A 622 -12.80 -37.37 3.73
C THR A 622 -13.16 -36.41 4.86
N GLU A 623 -12.76 -36.71 6.10
CA GLU A 623 -13.03 -35.83 7.24
C GLU A 623 -12.25 -34.50 7.15
N ALA A 624 -10.98 -34.54 6.72
CA ALA A 624 -10.22 -33.31 6.46
C ALA A 624 -10.85 -32.48 5.32
N MET A 625 -11.29 -33.14 4.23
CA MET A 625 -11.93 -32.45 3.11
C MET A 625 -13.31 -31.86 3.45
N ARG A 626 -14.07 -32.45 4.39
CA ARG A 626 -15.29 -31.83 4.94
C ARG A 626 -15.01 -30.51 5.65
N LEU A 627 -13.91 -30.43 6.40
CA LEU A 627 -13.50 -29.20 7.09
C LEU A 627 -13.03 -28.14 6.09
N ALA A 628 -12.27 -28.54 5.06
CA ALA A 628 -11.90 -27.64 3.96
C ALA A 628 -13.13 -27.14 3.17
N LEU A 629 -14.14 -27.98 2.94
CA LEU A 629 -15.38 -27.59 2.29
C LEU A 629 -16.23 -26.64 3.16
N ALA A 630 -16.34 -26.89 4.47
CA ALA A 630 -17.00 -25.97 5.39
C ALA A 630 -16.31 -24.60 5.43
N ALA A 631 -14.97 -24.59 5.42
CA ALA A 631 -14.18 -23.36 5.34
C ALA A 631 -14.32 -22.65 3.97
N LEU A 632 -14.44 -23.38 2.87
CA LEU A 632 -14.77 -22.78 1.56
C LEU A 632 -16.12 -22.07 1.59
N VAL A 633 -17.18 -22.71 2.09
CA VAL A 633 -18.53 -22.13 2.14
C VAL A 633 -18.56 -20.86 2.99
N LEU A 634 -17.96 -20.90 4.18
CA LEU A 634 -17.87 -19.72 5.06
C LEU A 634 -16.95 -18.63 4.47
N GLY A 635 -15.85 -19.01 3.82
CA GLY A 635 -14.95 -18.09 3.12
C GLY A 635 -15.60 -17.40 1.92
N ALA A 636 -16.42 -18.10 1.16
CA ALA A 636 -17.20 -17.55 0.06
C ALA A 636 -18.26 -16.53 0.53
N ILE A 637 -18.82 -16.72 1.74
CA ILE A 637 -19.71 -15.75 2.39
C ILE A 637 -18.92 -14.54 2.93
N ALA A 638 -17.72 -14.77 3.48
CA ALA A 638 -16.91 -13.72 4.10
C ALA A 638 -16.13 -12.84 3.11
N THR A 639 -15.69 -13.36 1.96
CA THR A 639 -14.82 -12.60 1.05
C THR A 639 -15.50 -11.42 0.33
N PRO A 640 -16.82 -11.43 0.02
CA PRO A 640 -17.53 -10.23 -0.41
C PRO A 640 -17.45 -9.06 0.59
N LEU A 641 -17.35 -9.33 1.90
CA LEU A 641 -17.08 -8.31 2.91
C LEU A 641 -15.64 -7.80 2.82
N LEU A 642 -14.66 -8.69 2.69
CA LEU A 642 -13.26 -8.30 2.45
C LEU A 642 -13.13 -7.43 1.19
N SER A 643 -13.77 -7.81 0.09
CA SER A 643 -13.74 -7.06 -1.17
C SER A 643 -14.33 -5.65 -1.05
N ARG A 644 -15.26 -5.40 -0.11
CA ARG A 644 -15.74 -4.04 0.16
C ARG A 644 -14.70 -3.21 0.91
N LEU A 645 -13.90 -3.84 1.78
CA LEU A 645 -12.82 -3.19 2.52
C LEU A 645 -11.59 -2.87 1.65
N ILE A 646 -11.27 -3.72 0.66
CA ILE A 646 -10.13 -3.51 -0.27
C ILE A 646 -10.54 -2.91 -1.62
N GLY A 647 -11.83 -2.66 -1.85
CA GLY A 647 -12.37 -2.28 -3.17
C GLY A 647 -11.77 -1.00 -3.76
N SER A 648 -11.33 -0.06 -2.93
CA SER A 648 -10.62 1.17 -3.36
C SER A 648 -9.24 0.90 -3.97
N MET A 649 -8.64 -0.27 -3.74
CA MET A 649 -7.35 -0.66 -4.32
C MET A 649 -7.46 -1.52 -5.58
N LEU A 650 -8.63 -2.13 -5.82
CA LEU A 650 -8.87 -3.05 -6.94
C LEU A 650 -9.08 -2.27 -8.24
N PHE A 651 -7.97 -2.01 -8.94
CA PHE A 651 -8.00 -1.62 -10.34
C PHE A 651 -8.27 -2.83 -11.25
N GLY A 652 -9.19 -2.71 -12.20
CA GLY A 652 -9.42 -3.65 -13.30
C GLY A 652 -10.04 -5.02 -12.94
N VAL A 653 -10.28 -5.32 -11.66
CA VAL A 653 -10.70 -6.65 -11.19
C VAL A 653 -11.96 -6.55 -10.33
N THR A 654 -12.94 -7.42 -10.57
CA THR A 654 -14.13 -7.52 -9.71
C THR A 654 -13.82 -8.29 -8.43
N GLY A 655 -14.48 -7.92 -7.34
CA GLY A 655 -14.38 -8.62 -6.04
C GLY A 655 -14.76 -10.11 -6.05
N THR A 656 -15.44 -10.53 -7.11
CA THR A 656 -16.00 -11.87 -7.33
C THR A 656 -15.28 -12.63 -8.46
N ASP A 657 -14.06 -12.25 -8.83
CA ASP A 657 -13.25 -12.90 -9.86
C ASP A 657 -13.04 -14.42 -9.59
N ALA A 658 -13.87 -15.24 -10.24
CA ALA A 658 -13.98 -16.66 -9.97
C ALA A 658 -12.65 -17.42 -10.12
N LEU A 659 -11.78 -17.01 -11.05
CA LEU A 659 -10.53 -17.73 -11.31
C LEU A 659 -9.47 -17.46 -10.22
N THR A 660 -9.59 -16.36 -9.44
CA THR A 660 -8.85 -16.21 -8.17
C THR A 660 -9.37 -17.18 -7.12
N TYR A 661 -10.69 -17.24 -6.91
CA TYR A 661 -11.29 -18.12 -5.89
C TYR A 661 -11.02 -19.60 -6.16
N VAL A 662 -11.10 -20.05 -7.40
CA VAL A 662 -10.78 -21.43 -7.80
C VAL A 662 -9.31 -21.77 -7.52
N ALA A 663 -8.37 -20.85 -7.80
CA ALA A 663 -6.96 -21.05 -7.51
C ALA A 663 -6.67 -21.11 -5.99
N VAL A 664 -7.29 -20.23 -5.20
CA VAL A 664 -7.18 -20.23 -3.73
C VAL A 664 -7.77 -21.49 -3.12
N TRP A 665 -8.93 -21.95 -3.60
CA TRP A 665 -9.53 -23.21 -3.16
C TRP A 665 -8.66 -24.42 -3.51
N ALA A 666 -8.16 -24.52 -4.74
CA ALA A 666 -7.29 -25.62 -5.16
C ALA A 666 -6.01 -25.69 -4.30
N LEU A 667 -5.41 -24.54 -3.97
CA LEU A 667 -4.25 -24.45 -3.10
C LEU A 667 -4.55 -24.89 -1.66
N LEU A 668 -5.68 -24.43 -1.08
CA LEU A 668 -6.12 -24.85 0.26
C LEU A 668 -6.51 -26.33 0.30
N ALA A 669 -7.12 -26.88 -0.75
CA ALA A 669 -7.40 -28.31 -0.86
C ALA A 669 -6.12 -29.14 -0.94
N GLY A 670 -5.10 -28.69 -1.69
CA GLY A 670 -3.78 -29.30 -1.74
C GLY A 670 -3.08 -29.32 -0.37
N VAL A 671 -3.14 -28.21 0.37
CA VAL A 671 -2.63 -28.14 1.75
C VAL A 671 -3.45 -29.02 2.71
N ALA A 672 -4.77 -29.06 2.56
CA ALA A 672 -5.63 -29.93 3.37
C ALA A 672 -5.32 -31.42 3.19
N LEU A 673 -5.12 -31.86 1.94
CA LEU A 673 -4.74 -33.22 1.60
C LEU A 673 -3.32 -33.56 2.09
N THR A 674 -2.33 -32.70 1.83
CA THR A 674 -0.94 -32.98 2.25
C THR A 674 -0.76 -33.01 3.77
N ALA A 675 -1.39 -32.07 4.50
CA ALA A 675 -1.36 -32.04 5.96
C ALA A 675 -2.08 -33.24 6.61
N SER A 676 -3.20 -33.70 6.04
CA SER A 676 -3.95 -34.84 6.57
C SER A 676 -3.42 -36.21 6.12
N TYR A 677 -2.67 -36.28 5.02
CA TYR A 677 -2.12 -37.53 4.48
C TYR A 677 -1.12 -38.23 5.42
N VAL A 678 -0.24 -37.50 6.10
CA VAL A 678 0.73 -38.12 7.02
C VAL A 678 0.05 -38.74 8.26
N PRO A 679 -0.89 -38.06 8.95
CA PRO A 679 -1.77 -38.69 9.94
C PRO A 679 -2.57 -39.87 9.39
N ALA A 680 -3.21 -39.74 8.23
CA ALA A 680 -4.02 -40.80 7.61
C ALA A 680 -3.18 -42.05 7.29
N ARG A 681 -1.95 -41.87 6.78
CA ARG A 681 -1.02 -42.96 6.51
C ARG A 681 -0.59 -43.64 7.81
N ARG A 682 -0.28 -42.89 8.87
CA ARG A 682 0.01 -43.46 10.20
C ARG A 682 -1.17 -44.26 10.74
N ALA A 683 -2.41 -43.79 10.58
CA ALA A 683 -3.62 -44.53 10.94
C ALA A 683 -3.74 -45.89 10.23
N ALA A 684 -3.49 -45.91 8.91
CA ALA A 684 -3.56 -47.11 8.07
C ALA A 684 -2.39 -48.09 8.28
N HIS A 685 -1.42 -47.77 9.14
CA HIS A 685 -0.29 -48.63 9.53
C HIS A 685 -0.29 -48.98 11.03
N VAL A 686 -1.39 -48.74 11.76
CA VAL A 686 -1.55 -49.19 13.15
C VAL A 686 -1.64 -50.72 13.21
N ASP A 687 -0.86 -51.33 14.09
CA ASP A 687 -0.96 -52.75 14.44
C ASP A 687 -2.20 -52.98 15.33
N PRO A 688 -3.14 -53.87 14.94
CA PRO A 688 -4.35 -54.12 15.72
C PRO A 688 -4.07 -54.77 17.09
N ILE A 689 -3.00 -55.54 17.26
CA ILE A 689 -2.64 -56.19 18.53
C ILE A 689 -2.14 -55.15 19.54
N LEU A 690 -1.35 -54.18 19.09
CA LEU A 690 -0.91 -53.06 19.94
C LEU A 690 -2.09 -52.12 20.27
N ALA A 691 -2.94 -51.82 19.28
CA ALA A 691 -4.11 -50.94 19.46
C ALA A 691 -5.24 -51.51 20.35
N LEU A 692 -5.13 -52.79 20.75
CA LEU A 692 -6.02 -53.45 21.71
C LEU A 692 -5.36 -53.64 23.10
N ARG A 693 -4.06 -53.37 23.25
CA ARG A 693 -3.31 -53.44 24.52
C ARG A 693 -3.08 -52.07 25.18
N GLU A 694 -3.06 -50.98 24.42
CA GLU A 694 -3.16 -49.63 24.98
C GLU A 694 -4.63 -49.34 25.39
N PRO A 695 -4.91 -48.90 26.64
CA PRO A 695 -6.28 -48.73 27.16
C PRO A 695 -7.03 -47.51 26.59
#